data_AF-A0A7C6U7Y3-F1
#
_entry.id   AF-A0A7C6U7Y3-F1
#
_cell.length_a   1.000
_cell.length_b   1.000
_cell.length_c   1.000
_cell.angle_alpha   90.00
_cell.angle_beta   90.00
_cell.angle_gamma   90.00
#
_symmetry.space_group_name_H-M   'P 1'
#
loop_
_entity.id
_entity.type
_entity.pdbx_description
1 polymer ?
#
loop_
_entity_poly.entity_id
_entity_poly.type
_entity_poly.pdbx_seq_one_letter_code
_entity_poly.pdbx_strand_id
1 'polypeptide(L)'
;MRVAQSWLTEILQRANDGWSVTPAELDAGFVRVGLEVEGEPETLPEITGPLTIGRVTSIEELEGFKKPIRFCLVDVGGDEPQQIVCGARNFASGDLVVVALPGTVLPGGFEIGKRTTYGKPSEGMICSASELGIGSDHSGIIVLPAGTAEPGDPAGPVLGTDDTVIELNVTPDRGYCLSVRGLARELACGFDLDYADPAVEQGLPSDAEAWPLTVEPESGCTRFALRRVTGVDPTAATPWWMARRLLLSGVRPISPAVDVTNYVMLELGHPMHAFDAARLSGGLTVRRARAGEALTTLDDAERTLDPEDVVICDETGPVSLAGVMGGASTEVSEQTTDVLLEAAVWDTLAVFRTIRRHKLPSEAGKRYERGVDAAASVAALDRAATLLAEITGGTVEPGLTDVGSAPEMPTIAFGSDRPSRVAGVDYAPGTARRRLEQIGCTVGGDETVLHVTPPTWRPDLTQPADLVEEVLRLEGLEDIPSVLPTAPAGRGLTATQRGRRAVGHALAAAGHVEVLTSPFIDPTVFDAMGLAHDDARRRTMSVVNPLESDKGDLATTLLPSLVEIARRNITRGLRDLSLYAVAQVSFRTDTTRGVEMLPVDRRPTAEEQETLRESLPEQPLHVAVLYTGRRDPDGHWGPGRDADALDAVEAA
;
A
#
# COMPACT_ATOMS: atom_id res chain seq x y z
N MET A 1 -2.19 -4.89 1.80
CA MET A 1 -1.20 -5.67 2.59
C MET A 1 -1.65 -7.11 2.59
N ARG A 2 -0.78 -8.06 2.25
CA ARG A 2 -1.10 -9.48 2.27
C ARG A 2 -0.57 -10.13 3.55
N VAL A 3 -1.35 -11.02 4.16
CA VAL A 3 -0.95 -11.75 5.37
C VAL A 3 -1.60 -13.13 5.40
N ALA A 4 -0.88 -14.12 5.91
CA ALA A 4 -1.39 -15.46 6.12
C ALA A 4 -2.27 -15.54 7.38
N GLN A 5 -3.43 -16.17 7.28
CA GLN A 5 -4.34 -16.41 8.40
C GLN A 5 -3.66 -17.19 9.53
N SER A 6 -2.86 -18.21 9.20
CA SER A 6 -2.11 -18.99 10.20
C SER A 6 -1.22 -18.10 11.08
N TRP A 7 -0.62 -17.06 10.52
CA TRP A 7 0.27 -16.17 11.24
C TRP A 7 -0.49 -15.25 12.21
N LEU A 8 -1.63 -14.70 11.79
CA LEU A 8 -2.53 -13.94 12.67
C LEU A 8 -3.03 -14.82 13.82
N THR A 9 -3.44 -16.05 13.50
CA THR A 9 -3.95 -17.03 14.46
C THR A 9 -2.88 -17.38 15.51
N GLU A 10 -1.63 -17.60 15.09
CA GLU A 10 -0.51 -17.87 16.02
C GLU A 10 -0.29 -16.72 17.01
N ILE A 11 -0.35 -15.46 16.56
CA ILE A 11 -0.18 -14.31 17.46
C ILE A 11 -1.33 -14.26 18.48
N LEU A 12 -2.57 -14.45 18.02
CA LEU A 12 -3.75 -14.43 18.89
C LEU A 12 -3.75 -15.59 19.90
N GLN A 13 -3.26 -16.76 19.51
CA GLN A 13 -3.19 -17.94 20.38
C GLN A 13 -2.19 -17.79 21.55
N ARG A 14 -1.27 -16.81 21.50
CA ARG A 14 -0.34 -16.53 22.63
C ARG A 14 -1.06 -16.19 23.94
N ALA A 15 -2.25 -15.61 23.85
CA ALA A 15 -3.10 -15.30 24.99
C ALA A 15 -4.43 -16.07 24.99
N ASN A 16 -4.80 -16.71 23.89
CA ASN A 16 -6.09 -17.36 23.70
C ASN A 16 -5.90 -18.80 23.18
N ASP A 17 -5.53 -19.72 24.07
CA ASP A 17 -5.21 -21.10 23.71
C ASP A 17 -6.36 -21.78 22.93
N GLY A 18 -6.02 -22.40 21.80
CA GLY A 18 -6.96 -23.05 20.90
C GLY A 18 -7.90 -22.14 20.10
N TRP A 19 -7.73 -20.81 20.16
CA TRP A 19 -8.56 -19.90 19.36
C TRP A 19 -8.30 -20.08 17.86
N SER A 20 -9.37 -20.18 17.07
CA SER A 20 -9.33 -20.23 15.61
C SER A 20 -10.69 -19.86 15.04
N VAL A 21 -10.71 -19.36 13.81
CA VAL A 21 -11.94 -19.02 13.07
C VAL A 21 -11.80 -19.47 11.61
N THR A 22 -12.92 -19.59 10.91
CA THR A 22 -12.91 -19.83 9.45
C THR A 22 -12.45 -18.60 8.68
N PRO A 23 -11.97 -18.74 7.42
CA PRO A 23 -11.63 -17.60 6.58
C PRO A 23 -12.75 -16.55 6.45
N ALA A 24 -14.01 -17.00 6.33
CA ALA A 24 -15.17 -16.12 6.21
C ALA A 24 -15.46 -15.34 7.51
N GLU A 25 -15.27 -15.98 8.67
CA GLU A 25 -15.39 -15.29 9.96
C GLU A 25 -14.26 -14.29 10.18
N LEU A 26 -13.05 -14.60 9.71
CA LEU A 26 -11.90 -13.70 9.79
C LEU A 26 -12.09 -12.46 8.92
N ASP A 27 -12.59 -12.63 7.69
CA ASP A 27 -13.01 -11.56 6.79
C ASP A 27 -14.07 -10.65 7.46
N ALA A 28 -15.16 -11.25 7.94
CA ALA A 28 -16.20 -10.51 8.67
C ALA A 28 -15.65 -9.78 9.91
N GLY A 29 -14.66 -10.36 10.59
CA GLY A 29 -13.95 -9.74 11.71
C GLY A 29 -13.20 -8.47 11.31
N PHE A 30 -12.48 -8.48 10.19
CA PHE A 30 -11.79 -7.31 9.65
C PHE A 30 -12.77 -6.22 9.20
N VAL A 31 -13.83 -6.59 8.47
CA VAL A 31 -14.85 -5.65 8.01
C VAL A 31 -15.51 -4.93 9.19
N ARG A 32 -15.83 -5.67 10.26
CA ARG A 32 -16.44 -5.11 11.48
C ARG A 32 -15.58 -4.04 12.13
N VAL A 33 -14.26 -4.22 12.16
CA VAL A 33 -13.33 -3.26 12.79
C VAL A 33 -12.91 -2.12 11.86
N GLY A 34 -13.42 -2.09 10.62
CA GLY A 34 -13.18 -1.03 9.64
C GLY A 34 -12.01 -1.28 8.69
N LEU A 35 -11.57 -2.52 8.54
CA LEU A 35 -10.51 -2.91 7.61
C LEU A 35 -11.12 -3.63 6.39
N GLU A 36 -11.00 -3.01 5.22
CA GLU A 36 -11.50 -3.56 3.96
C GLU A 36 -10.60 -4.72 3.49
N VAL A 37 -11.20 -5.89 3.27
CA VAL A 37 -10.56 -7.00 2.57
C VAL A 37 -10.69 -6.76 1.06
N GLU A 38 -9.57 -6.72 0.36
CA GLU A 38 -9.56 -6.63 -1.10
C GLU A 38 -9.90 -8.00 -1.69
N GLY A 39 -11.09 -8.10 -2.30
CA GLY A 39 -11.56 -9.35 -2.88
C GLY A 39 -12.07 -10.34 -1.83
N GLU A 40 -11.83 -11.64 -2.05
CA GLU A 40 -12.20 -12.72 -1.13
C GLU A 40 -10.92 -13.33 -0.53
N PRO A 41 -10.96 -13.87 0.70
CA PRO A 41 -9.84 -14.63 1.26
C PRO A 41 -9.34 -15.72 0.30
N GLU A 42 -8.05 -15.69 -0.03
CA GLU A 42 -7.42 -16.57 -1.02
C GLU A 42 -6.88 -17.83 -0.33
N THR A 43 -7.68 -18.89 -0.27
CA THR A 43 -7.19 -20.21 0.14
C THR A 43 -6.19 -20.74 -0.89
N LEU A 44 -5.07 -21.29 -0.41
CA LEU A 44 -4.06 -21.86 -1.30
C LEU A 44 -4.67 -22.95 -2.20
N PRO A 45 -4.25 -23.06 -3.47
CA PRO A 45 -4.84 -24.01 -4.40
C PRO A 45 -4.71 -25.46 -3.91
N GLU A 46 -5.77 -26.24 -4.09
CA GLU A 46 -5.77 -27.66 -3.72
C GLU A 46 -4.77 -28.45 -4.57
N ILE A 47 -3.97 -29.28 -3.90
CA ILE A 47 -3.07 -30.25 -4.52
C ILE A 47 -3.53 -31.64 -4.09
N THR A 48 -3.76 -32.52 -5.07
CA THR A 48 -4.18 -33.91 -4.82
C THR A 48 -3.08 -34.89 -5.22
N GLY A 49 -3.06 -36.07 -4.61
CA GLY A 49 -2.07 -37.11 -4.89
C GLY A 49 -0.76 -36.99 -4.08
N PRO A 50 0.27 -37.78 -4.42
CA PRO A 50 1.50 -37.90 -3.63
C PRO A 50 2.46 -36.71 -3.80
N LEU A 51 2.27 -35.67 -2.99
CA LEU A 51 3.26 -34.59 -2.79
C LEU A 51 4.10 -34.89 -1.53
N THR A 52 5.39 -35.15 -1.72
CA THR A 52 6.28 -35.65 -0.65
C THR A 52 7.56 -34.85 -0.56
N ILE A 53 8.19 -34.86 0.60
CA ILE A 53 9.57 -34.38 0.77
C ILE A 53 10.52 -35.41 0.18
N GLY A 54 11.52 -34.95 -0.57
CA GLY A 54 12.57 -35.79 -1.12
C GLY A 54 13.96 -35.25 -0.84
N ARG A 55 14.98 -36.10 -0.88
CA ARG A 55 16.39 -35.72 -0.74
C ARG A 55 17.13 -36.01 -2.03
N VAL A 56 17.79 -35.01 -2.59
CA VAL A 56 18.57 -35.18 -3.82
C VAL A 56 19.83 -35.99 -3.52
N THR A 57 19.92 -37.23 -3.99
CA THR A 57 21.08 -38.11 -3.71
C THR A 57 22.19 -37.99 -4.73
N SER A 58 21.87 -37.60 -5.98
CA SER A 58 22.86 -37.36 -7.01
C SER A 58 22.34 -36.43 -8.11
N ILE A 59 23.23 -35.67 -8.74
CA ILE A 59 22.93 -34.77 -9.86
C ILE A 59 23.88 -35.09 -11.03
N GLU A 60 23.32 -35.39 -12.20
CA GLU A 60 24.00 -35.48 -13.50
C GLU A 60 23.59 -34.27 -14.36
N GLU A 61 24.55 -33.44 -14.77
CA GLU A 61 24.27 -32.32 -15.70
C GLU A 61 24.16 -32.86 -17.14
N LEU A 62 23.04 -32.59 -17.81
CA LEU A 62 22.80 -33.01 -19.19
C LEU A 62 23.27 -31.93 -20.16
N GLU A 63 24.24 -32.28 -21.01
CA GLU A 63 24.81 -31.40 -22.04
C GLU A 63 24.01 -31.45 -23.36
N GLY A 64 24.18 -30.43 -24.21
CA GLY A 64 23.61 -30.40 -25.56
C GLY A 64 22.24 -29.73 -25.69
N PHE A 65 21.71 -29.12 -24.63
CA PHE A 65 20.45 -28.37 -24.64
C PHE A 65 20.66 -26.85 -24.48
N LYS A 66 19.67 -26.05 -24.90
CA LYS A 66 19.75 -24.57 -24.80
C LYS A 66 19.79 -24.06 -23.35
N LYS A 67 19.19 -24.80 -22.42
CA LYS A 67 19.21 -24.50 -20.98
C LYS A 67 19.97 -25.62 -20.27
N PRO A 68 20.70 -25.33 -19.19
CA PRO A 68 21.23 -26.36 -18.30
C PRO A 68 20.08 -27.21 -17.75
N ILE A 69 20.16 -28.52 -17.91
CA ILE A 69 19.18 -29.48 -17.41
C ILE A 69 19.90 -30.48 -16.51
N ARG A 70 19.31 -30.80 -15.36
CA ARG A 70 19.82 -31.78 -14.40
C ARG A 70 18.97 -33.03 -14.41
N PHE A 71 19.61 -34.18 -14.43
CA PHE A 71 19.02 -35.48 -14.13
C PHE A 71 19.38 -35.85 -12.69
N CYS A 72 18.37 -35.96 -11.83
CA CYS A 72 18.52 -36.14 -10.41
C CYS A 72 18.02 -37.51 -9.99
N LEU A 73 18.73 -38.14 -9.04
CA LEU A 73 18.17 -39.21 -8.24
C LEU A 73 17.68 -38.59 -6.93
N VAL A 74 16.42 -38.85 -6.58
CA VAL A 74 15.78 -38.24 -5.42
C VAL A 74 15.20 -39.35 -4.55
N ASP A 75 15.72 -39.47 -3.32
CA ASP A 75 15.14 -40.34 -2.30
C ASP A 75 13.83 -39.73 -1.81
N VAL A 76 12.74 -40.50 -1.87
CA VAL A 76 11.39 -40.11 -1.42
C VAL A 76 10.85 -41.11 -0.39
N GLY A 77 11.74 -41.79 0.34
CA GLY A 77 11.37 -42.76 1.38
C GLY A 77 10.96 -44.15 0.86
N GLY A 78 11.25 -44.45 -0.40
CA GLY A 78 11.01 -45.76 -1.03
C GLY A 78 12.28 -46.62 -1.12
N ASP A 79 12.14 -47.86 -1.62
CA ASP A 79 13.28 -48.79 -1.78
C ASP A 79 14.33 -48.32 -2.80
N GLU A 80 13.92 -47.56 -3.83
CA GLU A 80 14.79 -47.01 -4.88
C GLU A 80 14.55 -45.50 -5.09
N PRO A 81 15.62 -44.69 -5.27
CA PRO A 81 15.50 -43.28 -5.61
C PRO A 81 14.74 -43.05 -6.92
N GLN A 82 13.88 -42.03 -6.95
CA GLN A 82 13.15 -41.64 -8.15
C GLN A 82 14.05 -40.87 -9.11
N GLN A 83 13.89 -41.15 -10.40
CA GLN A 83 14.61 -40.47 -11.47
C GLN A 83 13.83 -39.23 -11.89
N ILE A 84 14.35 -38.02 -11.66
CA ILE A 84 13.62 -36.77 -11.93
C ILE A 84 14.51 -35.81 -12.71
N VAL A 85 13.96 -35.21 -13.76
CA VAL A 85 14.64 -34.17 -14.54
C VAL A 85 14.19 -32.79 -14.05
N CYS A 86 15.15 -31.93 -13.69
CA CYS A 86 14.90 -30.58 -13.18
C CYS A 86 15.78 -29.55 -13.91
N GLY A 87 15.23 -28.37 -14.19
CA GLY A 87 15.97 -27.26 -14.81
C GLY A 87 16.51 -26.22 -13.81
N ALA A 88 16.14 -26.31 -12.53
CA ALA A 88 16.56 -25.35 -11.52
C ALA A 88 18.02 -25.58 -11.09
N ARG A 89 18.67 -24.53 -10.56
CA ARG A 89 20.09 -24.57 -10.18
C ARG A 89 20.37 -24.20 -8.72
N ASN A 90 19.35 -23.76 -7.98
CA ASN A 90 19.44 -23.31 -6.59
C ASN A 90 19.49 -24.46 -5.57
N PHE A 91 19.89 -25.67 -5.98
CA PHE A 91 19.99 -26.85 -5.13
C PHE A 91 21.22 -27.70 -5.47
N ALA A 92 21.66 -28.49 -4.50
CA ALA A 92 22.80 -29.39 -4.55
C ALA A 92 22.41 -30.81 -4.08
N SER A 93 23.35 -31.75 -4.23
CA SER A 93 23.20 -33.09 -3.68
C SER A 93 23.20 -33.02 -2.15
N GLY A 94 22.23 -33.66 -1.51
CA GLY A 94 22.00 -33.64 -0.07
C GLY A 94 20.80 -32.80 0.35
N ASP A 95 20.34 -31.89 -0.51
CA ASP A 95 19.25 -30.96 -0.21
C ASP A 95 17.90 -31.66 -0.11
N LEU A 96 17.06 -31.16 0.82
CA LEU A 96 15.65 -31.51 0.90
C LEU A 96 14.85 -30.64 -0.06
N VAL A 97 14.01 -31.27 -0.86
CA VAL A 97 13.19 -30.64 -1.91
C VAL A 97 11.76 -31.16 -1.86
N VAL A 98 10.83 -30.43 -2.48
CA VAL A 98 9.44 -30.89 -2.62
C VAL A 98 9.28 -31.62 -3.94
N VAL A 99 8.74 -32.84 -3.89
CA VAL A 99 8.57 -33.71 -5.05
C VAL A 99 7.09 -34.01 -5.28
N ALA A 100 6.60 -33.66 -6.47
CA ALA A 100 5.34 -34.17 -6.96
C ALA A 100 5.58 -35.48 -7.72
N LEU A 101 5.07 -36.59 -7.18
CA LEU A 101 5.20 -37.92 -7.76
C LEU A 101 4.08 -38.19 -8.79
N PRO A 102 4.20 -39.24 -9.63
CA PRO A 102 3.14 -39.62 -10.57
C PRO A 102 1.81 -39.87 -9.86
N GLY A 103 0.74 -39.26 -10.37
CA GLY A 103 -0.58 -39.23 -9.75
C GLY A 103 -0.88 -37.93 -8.98
N THR A 104 0.10 -37.04 -8.80
CA THR A 104 -0.13 -35.71 -8.22
C THR A 104 -0.80 -34.80 -9.25
N VAL A 105 -1.78 -34.01 -8.83
CA VAL A 105 -2.40 -32.95 -9.63
C VAL A 105 -2.04 -31.61 -9.01
N LEU A 106 -1.22 -30.84 -9.72
CA LEU A 106 -0.80 -29.50 -9.32
C LEU A 106 -1.88 -28.45 -9.68
N PRO A 107 -1.81 -27.23 -9.11
CA PRO A 107 -2.72 -26.14 -9.41
C PRO A 107 -2.86 -25.89 -10.92
N GLY A 108 -4.08 -25.55 -11.35
CA GLY A 108 -4.42 -25.45 -12.77
C GLY A 108 -4.70 -26.79 -13.47
N GLY A 109 -4.82 -27.89 -12.71
CA GLY A 109 -5.18 -29.21 -13.23
C GLY A 109 -4.02 -29.94 -13.91
N PHE A 110 -2.78 -29.65 -13.51
CA PHE A 110 -1.59 -30.22 -14.14
C PHE A 110 -1.25 -31.58 -13.53
N GLU A 111 -1.62 -32.65 -14.24
CA GLU A 111 -1.34 -34.03 -13.83
C GLU A 111 0.14 -34.41 -14.01
N ILE A 112 0.74 -34.93 -12.94
CA ILE A 112 2.10 -35.46 -12.93
C ILE A 112 2.06 -36.93 -13.32
N GLY A 113 2.85 -37.29 -14.32
CA GLY A 113 3.00 -38.66 -14.79
C GLY A 113 4.46 -39.00 -15.11
N LYS A 114 4.71 -40.27 -15.40
CA LYS A 114 6.01 -40.74 -15.87
C LYS A 114 6.21 -40.34 -17.33
N ARG A 115 7.28 -39.61 -17.63
CA ARG A 115 7.59 -39.18 -19.00
C ARG A 115 9.07 -39.29 -19.29
N THR A 116 9.42 -39.44 -20.56
CA THR A 116 10.81 -39.27 -21.02
C THR A 116 11.00 -37.85 -21.49
N THR A 117 11.94 -37.13 -20.89
CA THR A 117 12.29 -35.77 -21.29
C THR A 117 13.80 -35.61 -21.33
N TYR A 118 14.32 -34.82 -22.27
CA TYR A 118 15.76 -34.61 -22.46
C TYR A 118 16.58 -35.92 -22.55
N GLY A 119 15.97 -36.99 -23.10
CA GLY A 119 16.62 -38.29 -23.27
C GLY A 119 16.71 -39.16 -22.01
N LYS A 120 16.17 -38.71 -20.87
CA LYS A 120 16.13 -39.44 -19.60
C LYS A 120 14.69 -39.65 -19.13
N PRO A 121 14.38 -40.72 -18.38
CA PRO A 121 13.09 -40.84 -17.71
C PRO A 121 12.96 -39.79 -16.59
N SER A 122 11.75 -39.31 -16.36
CA SER A 122 11.38 -38.40 -15.27
C SER A 122 10.08 -38.92 -14.65
N GLU A 123 10.19 -39.47 -13.45
CA GLU A 123 9.12 -40.07 -12.66
C GLU A 123 8.61 -39.08 -11.61
N GLY A 124 8.25 -37.88 -12.06
CA GLY A 124 7.83 -36.79 -11.19
C GLY A 124 8.43 -35.45 -11.58
N MET A 125 8.32 -34.50 -10.66
CA MET A 125 8.79 -33.12 -10.78
C MET A 125 9.25 -32.63 -9.40
N ILE A 126 10.37 -31.89 -9.36
CA ILE A 126 10.76 -31.10 -8.18
C ILE A 126 10.09 -29.73 -8.28
N CYS A 127 9.36 -29.32 -7.25
CA CYS A 127 8.43 -28.20 -7.31
C CYS A 127 9.02 -26.88 -6.79
N SER A 128 8.66 -25.79 -7.45
CA SER A 128 8.84 -24.40 -7.02
C SER A 128 7.64 -23.89 -6.21
N ALA A 129 7.83 -22.79 -5.46
CA ALA A 129 6.74 -22.16 -4.72
C ALA A 129 5.61 -21.69 -5.63
N SER A 130 5.93 -21.24 -6.84
CA SER A 130 4.94 -20.84 -7.83
C SER A 130 4.13 -22.01 -8.41
N GLU A 131 4.78 -23.14 -8.69
CA GLU A 131 4.06 -24.33 -9.15
C GLU A 131 3.09 -24.87 -8.10
N LEU A 132 3.35 -24.64 -6.80
CA LEU A 132 2.46 -25.04 -5.71
C LEU A 132 1.43 -23.95 -5.33
N GLY A 133 1.46 -22.78 -5.99
CA GLY A 133 0.55 -21.67 -5.68
C GLY A 133 0.84 -20.94 -4.36
N ILE A 134 2.01 -21.13 -3.75
CA ILE A 134 2.40 -20.51 -2.46
C ILE A 134 2.94 -19.08 -2.64
N GLY A 135 3.50 -18.77 -3.81
CA GLY A 135 4.03 -17.45 -4.13
C GLY A 135 4.32 -17.30 -5.61
N SER A 136 4.78 -16.13 -6.05
CA SER A 136 5.07 -15.84 -7.47
C SER A 136 6.55 -16.04 -7.85
N ASP A 137 7.37 -16.60 -6.95
CA ASP A 137 8.79 -16.80 -7.24
C ASP A 137 9.01 -17.93 -8.26
N HIS A 138 9.75 -17.59 -9.32
CA HIS A 138 10.12 -18.49 -10.42
C HIS A 138 11.64 -18.69 -10.53
N SER A 139 12.42 -18.17 -9.56
CA SER A 139 13.89 -18.21 -9.60
C SER A 139 14.47 -19.62 -9.43
N GLY A 140 13.72 -20.53 -8.79
CA GLY A 140 14.16 -21.88 -8.50
C GLY A 140 13.08 -22.77 -7.88
N ILE A 141 13.51 -23.95 -7.40
CA ILE A 141 12.66 -24.89 -6.66
C ILE A 141 12.66 -24.59 -5.16
N ILE A 142 11.71 -25.16 -4.41
CA ILE A 142 11.74 -25.13 -2.95
C ILE A 142 12.88 -26.03 -2.45
N VAL A 143 13.81 -25.42 -1.72
CA VAL A 143 14.85 -26.12 -0.97
C VAL A 143 14.58 -25.90 0.52
N LEU A 144 14.42 -26.99 1.25
CA LEU A 144 14.14 -26.96 2.69
C LEU A 144 15.45 -27.11 3.47
N PRO A 145 15.63 -26.37 4.58
CA PRO A 145 16.77 -26.57 5.47
C PRO A 145 16.86 -28.03 5.94
N ALA A 146 18.09 -28.50 6.13
CA ALA A 146 18.32 -29.84 6.68
C ALA A 146 17.61 -30.02 8.03
N GLY A 147 16.97 -31.18 8.24
CA GLY A 147 16.25 -31.49 9.47
C GLY A 147 14.81 -30.95 9.54
N THR A 148 14.31 -30.29 8.48
CA THR A 148 12.91 -29.83 8.42
C THR A 148 11.92 -31.00 8.39
N ALA A 149 12.25 -32.06 7.66
CA ALA A 149 11.45 -33.28 7.51
C ALA A 149 12.35 -34.42 6.98
N GLU A 150 11.84 -35.64 6.96
CA GLU A 150 12.54 -36.79 6.38
C GLU A 150 12.04 -37.10 4.95
N PRO A 151 12.89 -37.72 4.10
CA PRO A 151 12.46 -38.18 2.78
C PRO A 151 11.26 -39.13 2.87
N GLY A 152 10.22 -38.83 2.09
CA GLY A 152 8.96 -39.56 2.07
C GLY A 152 7.86 -38.98 2.96
N ASP A 153 8.18 -38.02 3.84
CA ASP A 153 7.16 -37.33 4.62
C ASP A 153 6.17 -36.58 3.69
N PRO A 154 4.87 -36.53 4.02
CA PRO A 154 3.90 -35.72 3.30
C PRO A 154 4.32 -34.24 3.30
N ALA A 155 4.38 -33.62 2.12
CA ALA A 155 4.81 -32.23 2.02
C ALA A 155 3.75 -31.24 2.52
N GLY A 156 2.45 -31.57 2.40
CA GLY A 156 1.34 -30.66 2.74
C GLY A 156 1.46 -30.03 4.14
N PRO A 157 1.59 -30.81 5.23
CA PRO A 157 1.77 -30.28 6.59
C PRO A 157 3.04 -29.44 6.77
N VAL A 158 4.14 -29.79 6.08
CA VAL A 158 5.41 -29.04 6.15
C VAL A 158 5.28 -27.70 5.43
N LEU A 159 4.55 -27.67 4.31
CA LEU A 159 4.35 -26.50 3.48
C LEU A 159 3.18 -25.62 3.93
N GLY A 160 2.28 -26.12 4.78
CA GLY A 160 1.05 -25.43 5.18
C GLY A 160 0.15 -25.13 3.98
N THR A 161 -0.17 -26.14 3.18
CA THR A 161 -0.96 -26.00 1.93
C THR A 161 -2.44 -25.69 2.13
N ASP A 162 -2.91 -25.67 3.38
CA ASP A 162 -4.29 -25.42 3.80
C ASP A 162 -4.54 -23.97 4.29
N ASP A 163 -3.52 -23.12 4.21
CA ASP A 163 -3.60 -21.75 4.70
C ASP A 163 -4.38 -20.84 3.74
N THR A 164 -4.80 -19.70 4.28
CA THR A 164 -5.53 -18.67 3.54
C THR A 164 -4.80 -17.35 3.65
N VAL A 165 -4.64 -16.67 2.51
CA VAL A 165 -4.05 -15.32 2.45
C VAL A 165 -5.18 -14.30 2.40
N ILE A 166 -5.04 -13.26 3.21
CA ILE A 166 -5.98 -12.13 3.24
C ILE A 166 -5.23 -10.91 2.75
N GLU A 167 -5.81 -10.23 1.77
CA GLU A 167 -5.32 -8.94 1.27
C GLU A 167 -6.19 -7.82 1.82
N LEU A 168 -5.56 -6.84 2.46
CA LEU A 168 -6.24 -5.76 3.18
C LEU A 168 -5.87 -4.40 2.60
N ASN A 169 -6.88 -3.56 2.35
CA ASN A 169 -6.72 -2.16 2.02
C ASN A 169 -6.66 -1.32 3.30
N VAL A 170 -5.45 -1.10 3.80
CA VAL A 170 -5.25 -0.32 5.02
C VAL A 170 -5.32 1.16 4.70
N THR A 171 -6.19 1.90 5.38
CA THR A 171 -6.34 3.35 5.24
C THR A 171 -5.12 4.10 5.82
N PRO A 172 -4.81 5.32 5.36
CA PRO A 172 -3.59 6.04 5.77
C PRO A 172 -3.50 6.39 7.26
N ASP A 173 -4.63 6.53 7.95
CA ASP A 173 -4.74 6.78 9.40
C ASP A 173 -4.33 5.57 10.26
N ARG A 174 -4.36 4.36 9.68
CA ARG A 174 -4.09 3.09 10.39
C ARG A 174 -2.73 2.51 10.05
N GLY A 175 -1.68 3.34 10.06
CA GLY A 175 -0.30 2.91 9.78
C GLY A 175 0.13 1.66 10.57
N TYR A 176 -0.27 1.57 11.84
CA TYR A 176 -0.01 0.42 12.72
C TYR A 176 -0.56 -0.91 12.18
N CYS A 177 -1.65 -0.89 11.39
CA CYS A 177 -2.25 -2.06 10.76
C CYS A 177 -1.46 -2.55 9.53
N LEU A 178 -0.38 -1.89 9.11
CA LEU A 178 0.56 -2.42 8.12
C LEU A 178 1.51 -3.49 8.72
N SER A 179 1.01 -4.28 9.68
CA SER A 179 1.75 -5.32 10.38
C SER A 179 0.84 -6.40 10.95
N VAL A 180 1.38 -7.60 11.16
CA VAL A 180 0.65 -8.68 11.82
C VAL A 180 0.33 -8.30 13.28
N ARG A 181 1.24 -7.58 13.96
CA ARG A 181 0.99 -6.97 15.28
C ARG A 181 -0.26 -6.10 15.30
N GLY A 182 -0.40 -5.15 14.37
CA GLY A 182 -1.54 -4.25 14.32
C GLY A 182 -2.84 -4.96 13.96
N LEU A 183 -2.80 -5.82 12.95
CA LEU A 183 -3.96 -6.58 12.49
C LEU A 183 -4.46 -7.56 13.55
N ALA A 184 -3.56 -8.30 14.21
CA ALA A 184 -3.93 -9.20 15.30
C ALA A 184 -4.52 -8.43 16.48
N ARG A 185 -4.00 -7.24 16.81
CA ARG A 185 -4.59 -6.38 17.86
C ARG A 185 -6.02 -5.96 17.50
N GLU A 186 -6.26 -5.54 16.26
CA GLU A 186 -7.60 -5.16 15.79
C GLU A 186 -8.58 -6.33 15.85
N LEU A 187 -8.14 -7.53 15.43
CA LEU A 187 -8.94 -8.75 15.56
C LEU A 187 -9.22 -9.10 17.02
N ALA A 188 -8.23 -8.95 17.90
CA ALA A 188 -8.44 -9.16 19.34
C ALA A 188 -9.50 -8.19 19.89
N CYS A 189 -9.50 -6.94 19.45
CA CYS A 189 -10.55 -5.96 19.82
C CYS A 189 -11.91 -6.38 19.27
N GLY A 190 -11.99 -6.78 17.99
CA GLY A 190 -13.23 -7.14 17.31
C GLY A 190 -13.88 -8.44 17.80
N PHE A 191 -13.07 -9.40 18.27
CA PHE A 191 -13.52 -10.68 18.83
C PHE A 191 -13.55 -10.70 20.37
N ASP A 192 -13.25 -9.58 21.03
CA ASP A 192 -13.19 -9.46 22.49
C ASP A 192 -12.23 -10.48 23.14
N LEU A 193 -11.01 -10.59 22.59
CA LEU A 193 -9.95 -11.51 23.04
C LEU A 193 -8.90 -10.80 23.89
N ASP A 194 -8.16 -11.58 24.68
CA ASP A 194 -6.92 -11.10 25.30
C ASP A 194 -5.84 -10.92 24.23
N TYR A 195 -4.92 -9.98 24.41
CA TYR A 195 -3.86 -9.72 23.43
C TYR A 195 -2.48 -9.66 24.07
N ALA A 196 -1.60 -10.59 23.67
CA ALA A 196 -0.18 -10.57 24.03
C ALA A 196 0.64 -9.93 22.89
N ASP A 197 1.06 -8.68 23.09
CA ASP A 197 1.82 -7.92 22.08
C ASP A 197 3.13 -8.64 21.71
N PRO A 198 3.41 -8.93 20.42
CA PRO A 198 4.66 -9.54 20.00
C PRO A 198 5.87 -8.59 20.08
N ALA A 199 5.66 -7.26 20.16
CA ALA A 199 6.76 -6.29 20.27
C ALA A 199 7.29 -6.19 21.71
N VAL A 200 8.06 -7.19 22.14
CA VAL A 200 8.67 -7.26 23.47
C VAL A 200 10.18 -7.17 23.37
N GLU A 201 10.81 -6.34 24.21
CA GLU A 201 12.26 -6.29 24.34
C GLU A 201 12.79 -7.63 24.89
N GLN A 202 13.86 -8.15 24.28
CA GLN A 202 14.40 -9.46 24.65
C GLN A 202 15.43 -9.40 25.78
N GLY A 203 15.71 -8.19 26.30
CA GLY A 203 16.68 -7.98 27.36
C GLY A 203 18.12 -8.28 26.91
N LEU A 204 18.42 -8.08 25.63
CA LEU A 204 19.79 -8.21 25.13
C LEU A 204 20.69 -7.14 25.78
N PRO A 205 21.98 -7.42 26.00
CA PRO A 205 22.88 -6.44 26.61
C PRO A 205 22.94 -5.12 25.82
N SER A 206 23.20 -4.03 26.52
CA SER A 206 23.28 -2.67 25.97
C SER A 206 24.43 -1.88 26.62
N ASP A 207 25.53 -2.56 26.94
CA ASP A 207 26.58 -2.05 27.83
C ASP A 207 27.61 -1.15 27.13
N ALA A 208 27.52 -1.04 25.80
CA ALA A 208 28.42 -0.28 24.96
C ALA A 208 27.68 0.30 23.73
N GLU A 209 28.29 1.29 23.08
CA GLU A 209 27.84 1.78 21.78
C GLU A 209 28.08 0.70 20.70
N ALA A 210 27.06 0.39 19.88
CA ALA A 210 27.19 -0.59 18.79
C ALA A 210 28.01 -0.01 17.62
N TRP A 211 27.77 1.26 17.30
CA TRP A 211 28.42 1.99 16.23
C TRP A 211 28.31 3.50 16.48
N PRO A 212 29.34 4.31 16.18
CA PRO A 212 29.27 5.76 16.32
C PRO A 212 28.19 6.36 15.42
N LEU A 213 27.29 7.15 16.01
CA LEU A 213 26.15 7.75 15.30
C LEU A 213 25.96 9.21 15.69
N THR A 214 25.80 10.06 14.68
CA THR A 214 25.36 11.45 14.83
C THR A 214 24.04 11.65 14.11
N VAL A 215 23.02 12.16 14.79
CA VAL A 215 21.72 12.49 14.18
C VAL A 215 21.54 14.00 14.22
N GLU A 216 21.54 14.65 13.05
CA GLU A 216 21.29 16.08 12.95
C GLU A 216 19.80 16.37 13.19
N PRO A 217 19.43 17.33 14.07
CA PRO A 217 18.03 17.64 14.38
C PRO A 217 17.18 17.98 13.15
N GLU A 218 17.79 18.57 12.13
CA GLU A 218 17.13 18.98 10.88
C GLU A 218 16.65 17.80 10.02
N SER A 219 17.13 16.58 10.33
CA SER A 219 16.67 15.33 9.69
C SER A 219 15.24 14.95 10.08
N GLY A 220 14.74 15.43 11.23
CA GLY A 220 13.43 15.01 11.75
C GLY A 220 13.37 13.54 12.20
N CYS A 221 14.51 12.86 12.31
CA CYS A 221 14.59 11.51 12.86
C CYS A 221 14.25 11.55 14.37
N THR A 222 13.24 10.77 14.78
CA THR A 222 12.75 10.77 16.18
C THR A 222 13.46 9.74 17.06
N ARG A 223 13.80 8.59 16.48
CA ARG A 223 14.60 7.55 17.13
C ARG A 223 15.43 6.79 16.10
N PHE A 224 16.67 6.45 16.44
CA PHE A 224 17.57 5.69 15.58
C PHE A 224 18.39 4.73 16.44
N ALA A 225 18.19 3.43 16.23
CA ALA A 225 18.87 2.38 16.97
C ALA A 225 19.68 1.45 16.06
N LEU A 226 20.84 1.01 16.54
CA LEU A 226 21.77 0.13 15.85
C LEU A 226 22.23 -1.02 16.74
N ARG A 227 22.30 -2.22 16.16
CA ARG A 227 22.89 -3.40 16.80
C ARG A 227 23.67 -4.22 15.79
N ARG A 228 24.79 -4.80 16.20
CA ARG A 228 25.69 -5.56 15.33
C ARG A 228 25.57 -7.06 15.58
N VAL A 229 25.60 -7.85 14.52
CA VAL A 229 25.66 -9.32 14.56
C VAL A 229 26.87 -9.77 13.76
N THR A 230 27.82 -10.43 14.43
CA THR A 230 29.09 -10.86 13.85
C THR A 230 29.11 -12.36 13.56
N GLY A 231 29.97 -12.79 12.63
CA GLY A 231 30.16 -14.20 12.31
C GLY A 231 28.94 -14.85 11.66
N VAL A 232 28.11 -14.08 10.94
CA VAL A 232 26.98 -14.64 10.20
C VAL A 232 27.51 -15.51 9.05
N ASP A 233 26.94 -16.70 8.86
CA ASP A 233 27.20 -17.53 7.70
C ASP A 233 26.45 -16.97 6.47
N PRO A 234 27.16 -16.43 5.45
CA PRO A 234 26.51 -15.90 4.25
C PRO A 234 25.88 -16.97 3.37
N THR A 235 26.18 -18.25 3.61
CA THR A 235 25.63 -19.39 2.88
C THR A 235 24.41 -20.00 3.56
N ALA A 236 24.05 -19.53 4.76
CA ALA A 236 22.86 -19.98 5.46
C ALA A 236 21.58 -19.67 4.65
N ALA A 237 20.65 -20.62 4.68
CA ALA A 237 19.35 -20.46 4.03
C ALA A 237 18.29 -19.99 5.03
N THR A 238 17.41 -19.09 4.59
CA THR A 238 16.25 -18.67 5.37
C THR A 238 15.35 -19.88 5.66
N PRO A 239 14.98 -20.14 6.93
CA PRO A 239 14.12 -21.27 7.27
C PRO A 239 12.77 -21.20 6.56
N TRP A 240 12.25 -22.37 6.20
CA TRP A 240 11.02 -22.45 5.39
C TRP A 240 9.84 -21.71 6.02
N TRP A 241 9.65 -21.78 7.35
CA TRP A 241 8.55 -21.10 8.03
C TRP A 241 8.58 -19.57 7.81
N MET A 242 9.78 -18.97 7.75
CA MET A 242 9.97 -17.54 7.52
C MET A 242 9.81 -17.22 6.04
N ALA A 243 10.50 -17.96 5.17
CA ALA A 243 10.41 -17.81 3.73
C ALA A 243 8.96 -17.91 3.22
N ARG A 244 8.20 -18.87 3.75
CA ARG A 244 6.77 -19.05 3.48
C ARG A 244 5.96 -17.82 3.87
N ARG A 245 6.14 -17.27 5.07
CA ARG A 245 5.42 -16.07 5.53
C ARG A 245 5.72 -14.85 4.67
N LEU A 246 6.98 -14.69 4.25
CA LEU A 246 7.38 -13.65 3.30
C LEU A 246 6.65 -13.83 1.96
N LEU A 247 6.70 -15.03 1.38
CA LEU A 247 6.07 -15.35 0.09
C LEU A 247 4.55 -15.08 0.11
N LEU A 248 3.85 -15.54 1.14
CA LEU A 248 2.41 -15.31 1.30
C LEU A 248 2.07 -13.83 1.51
N SER A 249 3.01 -13.04 2.03
CA SER A 249 2.90 -11.59 2.17
C SER A 249 3.31 -10.83 0.90
N GLY A 250 3.65 -11.54 -0.19
CA GLY A 250 4.10 -10.94 -1.46
C GLY A 250 5.56 -10.49 -1.47
N VAL A 251 6.36 -10.90 -0.48
CA VAL A 251 7.79 -10.58 -0.37
C VAL A 251 8.61 -11.80 -0.77
N ARG A 252 9.52 -11.62 -1.72
CA ARG A 252 10.43 -12.68 -2.15
C ARG A 252 11.61 -12.79 -1.17
N PRO A 253 11.90 -13.98 -0.61
CA PRO A 253 13.11 -14.23 0.16
C PRO A 253 14.37 -14.05 -0.71
N ILE A 254 15.45 -13.52 -0.12
CA ILE A 254 16.71 -13.19 -0.81
C ILE A 254 17.89 -13.77 -0.03
N SER A 255 18.05 -13.38 1.22
CA SER A 255 19.14 -13.83 2.11
C SER A 255 18.71 -13.65 3.56
N PRO A 256 19.26 -14.40 4.54
CA PRO A 256 18.85 -14.29 5.93
C PRO A 256 18.85 -12.87 6.49
N ALA A 257 19.83 -12.04 6.16
CA ALA A 257 19.89 -10.64 6.63
C ALA A 257 18.72 -9.79 6.09
N VAL A 258 18.41 -9.91 4.80
CA VAL A 258 17.28 -9.19 4.17
C VAL A 258 15.94 -9.79 4.58
N ASP A 259 15.87 -11.11 4.74
CA ASP A 259 14.64 -11.83 5.03
C ASP A 259 14.18 -11.59 6.46
N VAL A 260 15.12 -11.56 7.42
CA VAL A 260 14.83 -11.23 8.81
C VAL A 260 14.31 -9.79 8.94
N THR A 261 14.93 -8.83 8.25
CA THR A 261 14.50 -7.43 8.29
C THR A 261 13.11 -7.25 7.68
N ASN A 262 12.82 -7.89 6.53
CA ASN A 262 11.49 -7.91 5.94
C ASN A 262 10.46 -8.63 6.83
N TYR A 263 10.85 -9.75 7.45
CA TYR A 263 9.99 -10.53 8.32
C TYR A 263 9.57 -9.70 9.54
N VAL A 264 10.52 -9.06 10.22
CA VAL A 264 10.25 -8.22 11.40
C VAL A 264 9.43 -6.99 11.03
N MET A 265 9.66 -6.39 9.85
CA MET A 265 8.81 -5.31 9.33
C MET A 265 7.36 -5.77 9.18
N LEU A 266 7.11 -6.96 8.65
CA LEU A 266 5.77 -7.51 8.52
C LEU A 266 5.20 -7.92 9.89
N GLU A 267 5.99 -8.51 10.78
CA GLU A 267 5.59 -8.97 12.11
C GLU A 267 5.17 -7.79 12.99
N LEU A 268 6.00 -6.75 13.09
CA LEU A 268 5.87 -5.67 14.07
C LEU A 268 5.51 -4.31 13.48
N GLY A 269 5.59 -4.14 12.17
CA GLY A 269 5.30 -2.88 11.48
C GLY A 269 6.44 -1.88 11.48
N HIS A 270 7.60 -2.27 12.01
CA HIS A 270 8.79 -1.43 12.07
C HIS A 270 9.74 -1.81 10.92
N PRO A 271 9.88 -0.98 9.87
CA PRO A 271 10.88 -1.23 8.84
C PRO A 271 12.28 -1.28 9.44
N MET A 272 13.11 -2.13 8.85
CA MET A 272 14.48 -2.38 9.29
C MET A 272 15.40 -2.39 8.08
N HIS A 273 16.68 -2.13 8.31
CA HIS A 273 17.70 -2.29 7.28
C HIS A 273 18.93 -3.01 7.83
N ALA A 274 19.71 -3.60 6.94
CA ALA A 274 20.93 -4.33 7.26
C ALA A 274 22.07 -3.80 6.38
N PHE A 275 23.09 -3.25 7.02
CA PHE A 275 24.33 -2.84 6.36
C PHE A 275 25.38 -3.94 6.49
N ASP A 276 26.20 -4.10 5.45
CA ASP A 276 27.48 -4.79 5.58
C ASP A 276 28.44 -3.90 6.40
N ALA A 277 28.69 -4.29 7.65
CA ALA A 277 29.47 -3.49 8.58
C ALA A 277 30.94 -3.34 8.13
N ALA A 278 31.47 -4.29 7.34
CA ALA A 278 32.83 -4.22 6.82
C ALA A 278 32.96 -3.20 5.67
N ARG A 279 31.85 -2.80 5.04
CA ARG A 279 31.82 -1.82 3.95
C ARG A 279 31.57 -0.39 4.42
N LEU A 280 31.18 -0.20 5.68
CA LEU A 280 31.01 1.12 6.28
C LEU A 280 32.36 1.79 6.59
N SER A 281 32.48 3.07 6.27
CA SER A 281 33.66 3.88 6.58
C SER A 281 33.37 4.86 7.72
N GLY A 282 33.95 4.60 8.89
CA GLY A 282 33.80 5.47 10.06
C GLY A 282 32.41 5.41 10.71
N GLY A 283 31.99 6.52 11.31
CA GLY A 283 30.69 6.65 11.97
C GLY A 283 29.55 6.98 10.99
N LEU A 284 28.31 6.76 11.43
CA LEU A 284 27.12 7.14 10.68
C LEU A 284 26.67 8.56 11.05
N THR A 285 26.23 9.32 10.04
CA THR A 285 25.62 10.64 10.20
C THR A 285 24.29 10.70 9.48
N VAL A 286 23.22 10.98 10.21
CA VAL A 286 21.88 11.19 9.66
C VAL A 286 21.67 12.69 9.47
N ARG A 287 21.43 13.12 8.23
CA ARG A 287 21.30 14.54 7.86
C ARG A 287 20.43 14.75 6.63
N ARG A 288 20.14 16.01 6.31
CA ARG A 288 19.59 16.35 4.99
C ARG A 288 20.66 16.21 3.90
N ALA A 289 20.23 15.83 2.70
CA ALA A 289 21.08 15.80 1.54
C ALA A 289 21.56 17.21 1.17
N ARG A 290 22.72 17.29 0.53
CA ARG A 290 23.22 18.54 -0.05
C ARG A 290 22.78 18.62 -1.51
N ALA A 291 22.59 19.83 -2.01
CA ALA A 291 22.16 20.05 -3.38
C ALA A 291 23.15 19.41 -4.38
N GLY A 292 22.64 18.52 -5.23
CA GLY A 292 23.43 17.83 -6.24
C GLY A 292 24.20 16.60 -5.74
N GLU A 293 24.03 16.18 -4.49
CA GLU A 293 24.50 14.85 -4.06
C GLU A 293 23.82 13.75 -4.89
N ALA A 294 24.54 12.65 -5.09
CA ALA A 294 24.03 11.47 -5.78
C ALA A 294 24.12 10.25 -4.87
N LEU A 295 23.18 9.32 -5.04
CA LEU A 295 23.17 8.03 -4.36
C LEU A 295 22.75 6.95 -5.36
N THR A 296 23.52 5.87 -5.44
CA THR A 296 23.09 4.64 -6.13
C THR A 296 22.37 3.75 -5.14
N THR A 297 21.08 3.51 -5.38
CA THR A 297 20.25 2.64 -4.53
C THR A 297 20.38 1.16 -4.91
N LEU A 298 19.83 0.26 -4.09
CA LEU A 298 19.88 -1.21 -4.28
C LEU A 298 19.30 -1.72 -5.61
N ASP A 299 18.56 -0.89 -6.35
CA ASP A 299 18.07 -1.19 -7.70
C ASP A 299 19.04 -0.75 -8.81
N ASP A 300 20.30 -0.47 -8.45
CA ASP A 300 21.38 0.02 -9.32
C ASP A 300 21.08 1.36 -10.02
N ALA A 301 20.04 2.08 -9.59
CA ALA A 301 19.69 3.38 -10.13
C ALA A 301 20.44 4.50 -9.39
N GLU A 302 21.13 5.36 -10.14
CA GLU A 302 21.71 6.60 -9.62
C GLU A 302 20.62 7.67 -9.48
N ARG A 303 20.53 8.27 -8.29
CA ARG A 303 19.52 9.28 -7.94
C ARG A 303 20.19 10.59 -7.56
N THR A 304 19.76 11.67 -8.20
CA THR A 304 20.12 13.03 -7.78
C THR A 304 19.23 13.44 -6.61
N LEU A 305 19.86 13.72 -5.47
CA LEU A 305 19.18 14.05 -4.24
C LEU A 305 18.76 15.52 -4.16
N ASP A 306 17.64 15.76 -3.50
CA ASP A 306 17.08 17.06 -3.19
C ASP A 306 17.42 17.44 -1.73
N PRO A 307 17.66 18.72 -1.41
CA PRO A 307 17.96 19.14 -0.02
C PRO A 307 16.86 18.85 1.02
N GLU A 308 15.64 18.50 0.60
CA GLU A 308 14.61 17.98 1.50
C GLU A 308 14.71 16.47 1.76
N ASP A 309 15.51 15.73 1.00
CA ASP A 309 15.77 14.31 1.25
C ASP A 309 16.61 14.15 2.53
N VAL A 310 16.27 13.13 3.33
CA VAL A 310 17.07 12.72 4.48
C VAL A 310 17.92 11.52 4.06
N VAL A 311 19.20 11.55 4.41
CA VAL A 311 20.17 10.51 4.08
C VAL A 311 20.92 10.05 5.31
N ILE A 312 21.31 8.78 5.27
CA ILE A 312 22.31 8.22 6.17
C ILE A 312 23.64 8.27 5.42
N CYS A 313 24.65 8.89 6.03
CA CYS A 313 25.98 9.00 5.47
C CYS A 313 26.99 8.27 6.34
N ASP A 314 28.04 7.75 5.71
CA ASP A 314 29.29 7.44 6.37
C ASP A 314 30.35 8.50 5.98
N GLU A 315 31.64 8.25 6.24
CA GLU A 315 32.73 9.18 5.86
C GLU A 315 32.89 9.37 4.34
N THR A 316 32.37 8.45 3.52
CA THR A 316 32.46 8.51 2.06
C THR A 316 31.33 9.31 1.41
N GLY A 317 30.19 9.45 2.10
CA GLY A 317 29.02 10.17 1.60
C GLY A 317 27.70 9.45 1.92
N PRO A 318 26.61 9.77 1.21
CA PRO A 318 25.33 9.06 1.35
C PRO A 318 25.46 7.56 1.06
N VAL A 319 24.99 6.74 2.00
CA VAL A 319 24.93 5.28 1.89
C VAL A 319 23.52 4.71 1.97
N SER A 320 22.52 5.55 2.30
CA SER A 320 21.10 5.16 2.30
C SER A 320 20.19 6.38 2.19
N LEU A 321 19.06 6.20 1.49
CA LEU A 321 17.96 7.17 1.44
C LEU A 321 16.99 6.84 2.58
N ALA A 322 17.04 7.64 3.63
CA ALA A 322 16.41 7.36 4.92
C ALA A 322 14.91 7.06 4.77
N GLY A 323 14.48 5.93 5.33
CA GLY A 323 13.09 5.49 5.32
C GLY A 323 12.54 5.09 3.94
N VAL A 324 13.36 5.08 2.89
CA VAL A 324 12.93 4.76 1.52
C VAL A 324 13.66 3.56 0.96
N MET A 325 14.99 3.62 0.82
CA MET A 325 15.78 2.54 0.22
C MET A 325 17.26 2.66 0.57
N GLY A 326 17.91 1.52 0.85
CA GLY A 326 19.35 1.44 1.07
C GLY A 326 20.18 1.83 -0.17
N GLY A 327 21.45 2.14 0.04
CA GLY A 327 22.44 2.34 -1.02
C GLY A 327 23.18 1.05 -1.35
N ALA A 328 23.64 0.92 -2.60
CA ALA A 328 24.40 -0.25 -3.06
C ALA A 328 25.81 -0.37 -2.45
N SER A 329 26.36 0.73 -1.93
CA SER A 329 27.74 0.78 -1.39
C SER A 329 27.92 -0.05 -0.12
N THR A 330 26.85 -0.22 0.68
CA THR A 330 26.84 -0.89 1.98
C THR A 330 25.88 -2.08 2.01
N GLU A 331 25.41 -2.51 0.83
CA GLU A 331 24.53 -3.66 0.66
C GLU A 331 25.18 -4.96 1.15
N VAL A 332 24.38 -5.78 1.84
CA VAL A 332 24.72 -7.15 2.24
C VAL A 332 24.84 -8.06 1.01
N SER A 333 25.88 -8.89 0.98
CA SER A 333 26.24 -9.74 -0.16
C SER A 333 26.50 -11.19 0.28
N GLU A 334 26.75 -12.07 -0.68
CA GLU A 334 27.19 -13.46 -0.42
C GLU A 334 28.55 -13.56 0.31
N GLN A 335 29.22 -12.43 0.59
CA GLN A 335 30.47 -12.37 1.34
C GLN A 335 30.32 -11.73 2.72
N THR A 336 29.15 -11.18 3.05
CA THR A 336 28.94 -10.44 4.30
C THR A 336 28.91 -11.39 5.49
N THR A 337 29.81 -11.18 6.44
CA THR A 337 29.90 -11.96 7.70
C THR A 337 29.62 -11.13 8.95
N ASP A 338 29.40 -9.83 8.76
CA ASP A 338 29.20 -8.88 9.84
C ASP A 338 28.16 -7.84 9.44
N VAL A 339 27.05 -7.84 10.17
CA VAL A 339 25.85 -7.10 9.82
C VAL A 339 25.56 -6.06 10.89
N LEU A 340 25.39 -4.81 10.46
CA LEU A 340 24.87 -3.73 11.31
C LEU A 340 23.38 -3.53 10.99
N LEU A 341 22.52 -3.85 11.94
CA LEU A 341 21.07 -3.70 11.83
C LEU A 341 20.64 -2.28 12.23
N GLU A 342 19.71 -1.72 11.46
CA GLU A 342 19.13 -0.40 11.64
C GLU A 342 17.64 -0.49 11.98
N ALA A 343 17.25 0.15 13.09
CA ALA A 343 15.86 0.43 13.46
C ALA A 343 15.67 1.93 13.67
N ALA A 344 15.12 2.64 12.68
CA ALA A 344 14.91 4.08 12.73
C ALA A 344 13.44 4.49 12.61
N VAL A 345 13.10 5.68 13.08
CA VAL A 345 11.78 6.32 12.90
C VAL A 345 11.95 7.74 12.37
N TRP A 346 11.38 7.95 11.18
CA TRP A 346 11.56 9.15 10.37
C TRP A 346 10.34 10.08 10.42
N ASP A 347 10.54 11.33 10.01
CA ASP A 347 9.42 12.26 9.77
C ASP A 347 8.55 11.77 8.61
N THR A 348 7.24 11.67 8.86
CA THR A 348 6.28 11.08 7.91
C THR A 348 6.16 11.90 6.63
N LEU A 349 6.20 13.23 6.73
CA LEU A 349 6.10 14.15 5.60
C LEU A 349 7.37 14.16 4.76
N ALA A 350 8.54 14.12 5.39
CA ALA A 350 9.82 14.02 4.70
C ALA A 350 9.86 12.75 3.84
N VAL A 351 9.53 11.59 4.44
CA VAL A 351 9.48 10.32 3.71
C VAL A 351 8.44 10.35 2.59
N PHE A 352 7.23 10.84 2.85
CA PHE A 352 6.18 10.98 1.83
C PHE A 352 6.65 11.78 0.61
N ARG A 353 7.29 12.93 0.82
CA ARG A 353 7.83 13.77 -0.26
C ARG A 353 8.94 13.06 -1.02
N THR A 354 9.89 12.45 -0.32
CA THR A 354 11.01 11.71 -0.90
C THR A 354 10.54 10.56 -1.79
N ILE A 355 9.58 9.74 -1.33
CA ILE A 355 8.98 8.64 -2.10
C ILE A 355 8.39 9.15 -3.42
N ARG A 356 7.60 10.22 -3.37
CA ARG A 356 6.92 10.77 -4.57
C ARG A 356 7.92 11.43 -5.52
N ARG A 357 8.93 12.13 -4.99
CA ARG A 357 10.01 12.77 -5.76
C ARG A 357 10.82 11.72 -6.54
N HIS A 358 11.23 10.65 -5.87
CA HIS A 358 12.07 9.59 -6.45
C HIS A 358 11.30 8.43 -7.08
N LYS A 359 9.96 8.43 -6.99
CA LYS A 359 9.06 7.39 -7.49
C LYS A 359 9.38 5.99 -6.93
N LEU A 360 9.65 5.92 -5.62
CA LEU A 360 10.04 4.71 -4.91
C LEU A 360 9.04 4.31 -3.82
N PRO A 361 7.86 3.73 -4.16
CA PRO A 361 6.88 3.30 -3.18
C PRO A 361 7.28 1.98 -2.51
N SER A 362 8.38 1.99 -1.75
CA SER A 362 8.89 0.81 -1.04
C SER A 362 7.99 0.42 0.15
N GLU A 363 8.11 -0.83 0.62
CA GLU A 363 7.38 -1.31 1.80
C GLU A 363 7.73 -0.55 3.08
N ALA A 364 8.99 -0.10 3.21
CA ALA A 364 9.43 0.77 4.28
C ALA A 364 8.76 2.15 4.16
N GLY A 365 8.83 2.75 2.97
CA GLY A 365 8.29 4.07 2.70
C GLY A 365 6.78 4.17 2.96
N LYS A 366 6.00 3.17 2.55
CA LYS A 366 4.55 3.08 2.82
C LYS A 366 4.20 3.07 4.32
N ARG A 367 5.06 2.48 5.16
CA ARG A 367 4.87 2.44 6.62
C ARG A 367 5.28 3.76 7.25
N TYR A 368 6.46 4.27 6.91
CA TYR A 368 6.93 5.55 7.45
C TYR A 368 6.06 6.73 7.04
N GLU A 369 5.50 6.78 5.82
CA GLU A 369 4.58 7.87 5.43
C GLU A 369 3.27 7.89 6.25
N ARG A 370 2.96 6.80 6.96
CA ARG A 370 1.77 6.63 7.83
C ARG A 370 2.10 6.54 9.32
N GLY A 371 3.37 6.72 9.68
CA GLY A 371 3.86 6.62 11.05
C GLY A 371 4.23 5.19 11.47
N VAL A 372 5.37 5.08 12.16
CA VAL A 372 5.89 3.83 12.75
C VAL A 372 6.05 4.04 14.24
N ASP A 373 5.74 3.01 15.03
CA ASP A 373 5.81 3.06 16.49
C ASP A 373 7.25 3.13 17.01
N ALA A 374 7.68 4.32 17.43
CA ALA A 374 9.01 4.56 17.98
C ALA A 374 9.28 3.86 19.33
N ALA A 375 8.24 3.41 20.04
CA ALA A 375 8.44 2.60 21.25
C ALA A 375 8.89 1.17 20.90
N ALA A 376 8.57 0.68 19.70
CA ALA A 376 8.87 -0.68 19.27
C ALA A 376 10.26 -0.84 18.63
N SER A 377 11.05 0.23 18.45
CA SER A 377 12.32 0.19 17.71
C SER A 377 13.35 -0.79 18.28
N VAL A 378 13.58 -0.76 19.61
CA VAL A 378 14.54 -1.68 20.25
C VAL A 378 14.01 -3.11 20.28
N ALA A 379 12.72 -3.31 20.53
CA ALA A 379 12.10 -4.63 20.46
C ALA A 379 12.22 -5.26 19.05
N ALA A 380 12.00 -4.47 17.99
CA ALA A 380 12.18 -4.90 16.62
C ALA A 380 13.65 -5.22 16.29
N LEU A 381 14.57 -4.37 16.75
CA LEU A 381 16.01 -4.56 16.58
C LEU A 381 16.53 -5.82 17.27
N ASP A 382 16.12 -6.05 18.51
CA ASP A 382 16.47 -7.26 19.28
C ASP A 382 15.87 -8.51 18.63
N ARG A 383 14.60 -8.44 18.21
CA ARG A 383 13.93 -9.53 17.48
C ARG A 383 14.68 -9.89 16.20
N ALA A 384 15.11 -8.89 15.43
CA ALA A 384 15.87 -9.10 14.21
C ALA A 384 17.27 -9.67 14.50
N ALA A 385 17.99 -9.12 15.47
CA ALA A 385 19.33 -9.59 15.82
C ALA A 385 19.33 -11.05 16.28
N THR A 386 18.39 -11.44 17.14
CA THR A 386 18.24 -12.81 17.62
C THR A 386 17.89 -13.77 16.50
N LEU A 387 16.91 -13.43 15.64
CA LEU A 387 16.56 -14.27 14.49
C LEU A 387 17.74 -14.45 13.53
N LEU A 388 18.48 -13.37 13.24
CA LEU A 388 19.63 -13.43 12.35
C LEU A 388 20.71 -14.34 12.92
N ALA A 389 21.03 -14.21 14.20
CA ALA A 389 22.01 -15.07 14.87
C ALA A 389 21.56 -16.54 14.90
N GLU A 390 20.30 -16.83 15.22
CA GLU A 390 19.73 -18.19 15.22
C GLU A 390 19.80 -18.85 13.84
N ILE A 391 19.53 -18.09 12.78
CA ILE A 391 19.49 -18.62 11.40
C ILE A 391 20.90 -18.84 10.84
N THR A 392 21.82 -17.92 11.12
CA THR A 392 23.15 -17.89 10.48
C THR A 392 24.26 -18.45 11.35
N GLY A 393 23.98 -18.78 12.62
CA GLY A 393 24.99 -19.16 13.60
C GLY A 393 25.87 -18.00 14.09
N GLY A 394 25.49 -16.75 13.79
CA GLY A 394 26.20 -15.56 14.23
C GLY A 394 26.07 -15.27 15.73
N THR A 395 26.77 -14.24 16.19
CA THR A 395 26.73 -13.77 17.58
C THR A 395 26.20 -12.35 17.63
N VAL A 396 25.19 -12.11 18.45
CA VAL A 396 24.69 -10.75 18.71
C VAL A 396 25.65 -10.03 19.65
N GLU A 397 26.21 -8.92 19.19
CA GLU A 397 27.12 -8.13 20.01
C GLU A 397 26.37 -7.38 21.12
N PRO A 398 26.99 -7.20 22.30
CA PRO A 398 26.35 -6.57 23.46
C PRO A 398 26.17 -5.05 23.33
N GLY A 399 26.66 -4.45 22.24
CA GLY A 399 26.52 -3.03 21.98
C GLY A 399 25.13 -2.66 21.48
N LEU A 400 24.62 -1.52 21.92
CA LEU A 400 23.41 -0.86 21.42
C LEU A 400 23.70 0.63 21.28
N THR A 401 23.56 1.17 20.07
CA THR A 401 23.42 2.62 19.88
C THR A 401 21.94 2.92 19.81
N ASP A 402 21.41 3.81 20.64
CA ASP A 402 20.00 4.23 20.65
C ASP A 402 19.93 5.74 20.88
N VAL A 403 19.65 6.49 19.81
CA VAL A 403 19.57 7.95 19.83
C VAL A 403 18.13 8.37 19.64
N GLY A 404 17.62 9.21 20.55
CA GLY A 404 16.23 9.67 20.54
C GLY A 404 15.32 8.85 21.46
N SER A 405 14.00 9.00 21.30
CA SER A 405 13.01 8.29 22.11
C SER A 405 11.63 8.32 21.45
N ALA A 406 10.72 7.47 21.92
CA ALA A 406 9.31 7.63 21.57
C ALA A 406 8.79 8.99 22.07
N PRO A 407 7.88 9.65 21.33
CA PRO A 407 7.24 10.87 21.80
C PRO A 407 6.29 10.60 22.97
N GLU A 408 6.13 11.58 23.85
CA GLU A 408 5.10 11.54 24.88
C GLU A 408 3.72 11.79 24.25
N MET A 409 2.78 10.86 24.45
CA MET A 409 1.43 10.95 23.88
C MET A 409 0.54 11.88 24.71
N PRO A 410 -0.22 12.80 24.09
CA PRO A 410 -1.05 13.74 24.82
C PRO A 410 -2.26 13.05 25.48
N THR A 411 -2.59 13.47 26.71
CA THR A 411 -3.83 13.05 27.37
C THR A 411 -5.01 13.88 26.88
N ILE A 412 -6.06 13.20 26.40
CA ILE A 412 -7.29 13.79 25.88
C ILE A 412 -8.37 13.72 26.95
N ALA A 413 -8.98 14.86 27.27
CA ALA A 413 -10.18 14.91 28.11
C ALA A 413 -11.41 14.51 27.28
N PHE A 414 -12.15 13.51 27.75
CA PHE A 414 -13.18 12.84 26.97
C PHE A 414 -14.43 12.55 27.80
N GLY A 415 -15.59 13.09 27.40
CA GLY A 415 -16.86 12.76 28.06
C GLY A 415 -17.27 11.33 27.77
N SER A 416 -17.55 10.54 28.81
CA SER A 416 -17.86 9.11 28.67
C SER A 416 -19.13 8.82 27.88
N ASP A 417 -20.08 9.76 27.85
CA ASP A 417 -21.35 9.71 27.13
C ASP A 417 -21.25 10.19 25.67
N ARG A 418 -20.09 10.73 25.27
CA ARG A 418 -19.91 11.34 23.95
C ARG A 418 -20.14 10.35 22.80
N PRO A 419 -19.66 9.09 22.85
CA PRO A 419 -19.99 8.09 21.83
C PRO A 419 -21.50 7.88 21.69
N SER A 420 -22.21 7.72 22.81
CA SER A 420 -23.67 7.53 22.81
C SER A 420 -24.40 8.70 22.17
N ARG A 421 -23.97 9.94 22.48
CA ARG A 421 -24.55 11.15 21.91
C ARG A 421 -24.30 11.31 20.41
N VAL A 422 -23.14 10.87 19.92
CA VAL A 422 -22.79 10.94 18.49
C VAL A 422 -23.49 9.84 17.70
N ALA A 423 -23.48 8.61 18.22
CA ALA A 423 -24.15 7.46 17.61
C ALA A 423 -25.68 7.56 17.67
N GLY A 424 -26.23 8.26 18.67
CA GLY A 424 -27.66 8.19 18.96
C GLY A 424 -28.07 6.82 19.51
N VAL A 425 -27.15 6.14 20.21
CA VAL A 425 -27.32 4.81 20.81
C VAL A 425 -27.00 4.91 22.30
N ASP A 426 -27.82 4.30 23.15
CA ASP A 426 -27.58 4.25 24.59
C ASP A 426 -26.63 3.09 24.94
N TYR A 427 -25.32 3.29 24.78
CA TYR A 427 -24.32 2.29 25.20
C TYR A 427 -24.33 2.08 26.72
N ALA A 428 -24.06 0.84 27.15
CA ALA A 428 -23.97 0.50 28.56
C ALA A 428 -22.84 1.27 29.28
N PRO A 429 -22.97 1.60 30.57
CA PRO A 429 -21.90 2.22 31.35
C PRO A 429 -20.60 1.42 31.26
N GLY A 430 -19.48 2.11 31.06
CA GLY A 430 -18.15 1.49 30.94
C GLY A 430 -17.76 1.05 29.53
N THR A 431 -18.68 1.05 28.55
CA THR A 431 -18.39 0.66 27.15
C THR A 431 -17.24 1.45 26.55
N ALA A 432 -17.30 2.79 26.65
CA ALA A 432 -16.25 3.66 26.11
C ALA A 432 -14.89 3.38 26.74
N ARG A 433 -14.84 3.22 28.08
CA ARG A 433 -13.62 2.86 28.81
C ARG A 433 -13.04 1.53 28.31
N ARG A 434 -13.87 0.48 28.27
CA ARG A 434 -13.48 -0.86 27.82
C ARG A 434 -12.87 -0.82 26.42
N ARG A 435 -13.57 -0.22 25.45
CA ARG A 435 -13.10 -0.15 24.05
C ARG A 435 -11.79 0.63 23.93
N LEU A 436 -11.66 1.74 24.65
CA LEU A 436 -10.44 2.53 24.65
C LEU A 436 -9.26 1.79 25.31
N GLU A 437 -9.50 1.03 26.39
CA GLU A 437 -8.49 0.18 27.01
C GLU A 437 -8.07 -0.97 26.07
N GLN A 438 -9.01 -1.58 25.34
CA GLN A 438 -8.73 -2.67 24.37
C GLN A 438 -7.80 -2.22 23.23
N ILE A 439 -7.99 -1.01 22.69
CA ILE A 439 -7.09 -0.46 21.65
C ILE A 439 -5.73 -0.01 22.21
N GLY A 440 -5.52 -0.12 23.53
CA GLY A 440 -4.25 0.15 24.20
C GLY A 440 -4.14 1.53 24.86
N CYS A 441 -5.22 2.30 24.96
CA CYS A 441 -5.17 3.57 25.67
C CYS A 441 -5.08 3.35 27.19
N THR A 442 -4.30 4.18 27.87
CA THR A 442 -4.39 4.31 29.33
C THR A 442 -5.55 5.24 29.66
N VAL A 443 -6.55 4.74 30.39
CA VAL A 443 -7.77 5.49 30.70
C VAL A 443 -7.86 5.79 32.20
N GLY A 444 -7.67 7.06 32.57
CA GLY A 444 -7.92 7.59 33.92
C GLY A 444 -9.28 8.30 34.04
N GLY A 445 -9.47 9.07 35.12
CA GLY A 445 -10.69 9.86 35.35
C GLY A 445 -11.82 9.11 36.05
N ASP A 446 -13.00 9.73 36.09
CA ASP A 446 -14.21 9.18 36.74
C ASP A 446 -15.23 8.65 35.71
N GLU A 447 -16.45 8.35 36.14
CA GLU A 447 -17.49 7.79 35.26
C GLU A 447 -18.04 8.81 34.23
N THR A 448 -17.78 10.11 34.41
CA THR A 448 -18.31 11.18 33.55
C THR A 448 -17.26 11.73 32.60
N VAL A 449 -16.03 11.93 33.09
CA VAL A 449 -14.92 12.47 32.32
C VAL A 449 -13.74 11.51 32.41
N LEU A 450 -13.40 10.94 31.26
CA LEU A 450 -12.24 10.09 31.07
C LEU A 450 -11.03 10.95 30.69
N HIS A 451 -9.86 10.56 31.18
CA HIS A 451 -8.57 11.08 30.74
C HIS A 451 -7.85 9.98 29.97
N VAL A 452 -7.80 10.12 28.65
CA VAL A 452 -7.38 9.05 27.74
C VAL A 452 -6.01 9.41 27.17
N THR A 453 -5.00 8.60 27.47
CA THR A 453 -3.68 8.71 26.84
C THR A 453 -3.54 7.60 25.81
N PRO A 454 -3.48 7.92 24.51
CA PRO A 454 -3.28 6.94 23.44
C PRO A 454 -1.94 6.22 23.54
N PRO A 455 -1.83 4.99 23.02
CA PRO A 455 -0.54 4.33 22.87
C PRO A 455 0.29 4.96 21.75
N THR A 456 1.61 4.74 21.78
CA THR A 456 2.57 5.36 20.83
C THR A 456 2.39 4.93 19.37
N TRP A 457 1.78 3.76 19.11
CA TRP A 457 1.43 3.30 17.76
C TRP A 457 0.15 3.92 17.20
N ARG A 458 -0.55 4.78 17.96
CA ARG A 458 -1.78 5.47 17.55
C ARG A 458 -1.60 7.00 17.48
N PRO A 459 -0.73 7.51 16.59
CA PRO A 459 -0.53 8.95 16.43
C PRO A 459 -1.76 9.68 15.84
N ASP A 460 -2.72 8.93 15.31
CA ASP A 460 -4.00 9.41 14.79
C ASP A 460 -4.95 9.90 15.89
N LEU A 461 -4.84 9.37 17.12
CA LEU A 461 -5.71 9.71 18.24
C LEU A 461 -5.23 11.02 18.90
N THR A 462 -5.79 12.15 18.45
CA THR A 462 -5.37 13.49 18.90
C THR A 462 -6.51 14.31 19.50
N GLN A 463 -7.75 13.92 19.26
CA GLN A 463 -8.95 14.67 19.61
C GLN A 463 -10.09 13.75 20.09
N PRO A 464 -11.10 14.30 20.78
CA PRO A 464 -12.26 13.53 21.21
C PRO A 464 -13.08 12.89 20.06
N ALA A 465 -12.96 13.38 18.83
CA ALA A 465 -13.67 12.79 17.69
C ALA A 465 -13.06 11.42 17.33
N ASP A 466 -11.74 11.32 17.34
CA ASP A 466 -11.00 10.09 17.04
C ASP A 466 -11.37 8.99 18.05
N LEU A 467 -11.44 9.35 19.34
CA LEU A 467 -11.89 8.41 20.39
C LEU A 467 -13.35 7.97 20.24
N VAL A 468 -14.22 8.82 19.67
CA VAL A 468 -15.60 8.42 19.35
C VAL A 468 -15.61 7.39 18.23
N GLU A 469 -14.82 7.59 17.17
CA GLU A 469 -14.71 6.63 16.08
C GLU A 469 -14.33 5.24 16.59
N GLU A 470 -13.32 5.17 17.47
CA GLU A 470 -12.86 3.91 18.05
C GLU A 470 -13.94 3.15 18.83
N VAL A 471 -14.75 3.87 19.60
CA VAL A 471 -15.87 3.25 20.33
C VAL A 471 -16.96 2.79 19.35
N LEU A 472 -17.34 3.63 18.40
CA LEU A 472 -18.43 3.32 17.46
C LEU A 472 -18.10 2.15 16.54
N ARG A 473 -16.88 2.10 15.99
CA ARG A 473 -16.49 1.00 15.07
C ARG A 473 -16.43 -0.35 15.79
N LEU A 474 -16.02 -0.39 17.05
CA LEU A 474 -15.91 -1.64 17.82
C LEU A 474 -17.24 -2.10 18.40
N GLU A 475 -18.19 -1.18 18.64
CA GLU A 475 -19.56 -1.55 18.99
C GLU A 475 -20.40 -1.93 17.76
N GLY A 476 -20.03 -1.47 16.57
CA GLY A 476 -20.69 -1.79 15.31
C GLY A 476 -21.51 -0.62 14.78
N LEU A 477 -21.20 -0.18 13.55
CA LEU A 477 -21.96 0.91 12.91
C LEU A 477 -23.36 0.47 12.47
N GLU A 478 -23.56 -0.83 12.29
CA GLU A 478 -24.84 -1.47 11.95
C GLU A 478 -25.91 -1.29 13.04
N ASP A 479 -25.49 -1.06 14.29
CA ASP A 479 -26.39 -0.85 15.44
C ASP A 479 -26.88 0.61 15.55
N ILE A 480 -26.34 1.52 14.73
CA ILE A 480 -26.76 2.93 14.70
C ILE A 480 -28.15 3.04 14.02
N PRO A 481 -29.18 3.57 14.70
CA PRO A 481 -30.52 3.64 14.14
C PRO A 481 -30.63 4.70 13.05
N SER A 482 -31.39 4.40 12.00
CA SER A 482 -31.76 5.38 10.98
C SER A 482 -32.86 6.30 11.51
N VAL A 483 -32.48 7.48 12.01
CA VAL A 483 -33.41 8.50 12.52
C VAL A 483 -33.40 9.73 11.62
N LEU A 484 -34.52 10.00 10.96
CA LEU A 484 -34.64 11.17 10.09
C LEU A 484 -34.57 12.47 10.92
N PRO A 485 -33.63 13.40 10.64
CA PRO A 485 -33.53 14.65 11.39
C PRO A 485 -34.70 15.59 11.06
N THR A 486 -35.08 16.42 12.03
CA THR A 486 -36.05 17.50 11.80
C THR A 486 -35.35 18.72 11.19
N ALA A 487 -35.40 18.85 9.87
CA ALA A 487 -34.86 20.00 9.16
C ALA A 487 -35.77 21.24 9.30
N PRO A 488 -35.20 22.46 9.37
CA PRO A 488 -36.00 23.70 9.32
C PRO A 488 -36.65 23.88 7.94
N ALA A 489 -37.68 24.71 7.86
CA ALA A 489 -38.36 25.02 6.61
C ALA A 489 -37.40 25.68 5.59
N GLY A 490 -37.11 24.97 4.50
CA GLY A 490 -36.26 25.46 3.43
C GLY A 490 -36.94 26.51 2.55
N ARG A 491 -36.14 27.35 1.87
CA ARG A 491 -36.63 28.33 0.88
C ARG A 491 -36.83 27.74 -0.53
N GLY A 492 -36.54 26.46 -0.71
CA GLY A 492 -36.55 25.79 -2.02
C GLY A 492 -35.43 26.26 -2.95
N LEU A 493 -35.63 26.09 -4.26
CA LEU A 493 -34.65 26.41 -5.30
C LEU A 493 -34.47 27.93 -5.47
N THR A 494 -33.23 28.37 -5.70
CA THR A 494 -32.93 29.77 -6.07
C THR A 494 -33.44 30.09 -7.48
N ALA A 495 -33.54 31.38 -7.82
CA ALA A 495 -33.95 31.81 -9.17
C ALA A 495 -33.01 31.24 -10.25
N THR A 496 -31.69 31.26 -10.03
CA THR A 496 -30.69 30.70 -10.95
C THR A 496 -30.86 29.20 -11.16
N GLN A 497 -31.12 28.43 -10.09
CA GLN A 497 -31.35 26.99 -10.19
C GLN A 497 -32.63 26.68 -10.98
N ARG A 498 -33.71 27.44 -10.75
CA ARG A 498 -34.95 27.31 -11.52
C ARG A 498 -34.73 27.69 -12.98
N GLY A 499 -34.01 28.78 -13.24
CA GLY A 499 -33.66 29.25 -14.58
C GLY A 499 -32.88 28.20 -15.37
N ARG A 500 -31.81 27.62 -14.77
CA ARG A 500 -31.05 26.53 -15.40
C ARG A 500 -31.92 25.34 -15.78
N ARG A 501 -32.81 24.90 -14.87
CA ARG A 501 -33.74 23.80 -15.16
C ARG A 501 -34.74 24.16 -16.26
N ALA A 502 -35.27 25.38 -16.24
CA ALA A 502 -36.20 25.86 -17.26
C ALA A 502 -35.55 25.89 -18.65
N VAL A 503 -34.30 26.37 -18.74
CA VAL A 503 -33.52 26.35 -19.99
C VAL A 503 -33.34 24.91 -20.49
N GLY A 504 -32.90 23.99 -19.63
CA GLY A 504 -32.74 22.58 -20.01
C GLY A 504 -34.05 21.94 -20.48
N HIS A 505 -35.15 22.16 -19.75
CA HIS A 505 -36.47 21.64 -20.15
C HIS A 505 -36.95 22.25 -21.48
N ALA A 506 -36.74 23.55 -21.70
CA ALA A 506 -37.15 24.21 -22.94
C ALA A 506 -36.37 23.68 -24.15
N LEU A 507 -35.05 23.56 -24.03
CA LEU A 507 -34.18 23.03 -25.09
C LEU A 507 -34.50 21.54 -25.36
N ALA A 508 -34.67 20.73 -24.32
CA ALA A 508 -35.07 19.34 -24.47
C ALA A 508 -36.45 19.18 -25.13
N ALA A 509 -37.43 20.00 -24.73
CA ALA A 509 -38.76 20.01 -25.34
C ALA A 509 -38.74 20.47 -26.81
N ALA A 510 -37.81 21.36 -27.16
CA ALA A 510 -37.54 21.76 -28.54
C ALA A 510 -36.75 20.68 -29.32
N GLY A 511 -36.41 19.53 -28.73
CA GLY A 511 -35.76 18.41 -29.41
C GLY A 511 -34.23 18.45 -29.38
N HIS A 512 -33.63 19.28 -28.52
CA HIS A 512 -32.19 19.21 -28.27
C HIS A 512 -31.85 18.08 -27.30
N VAL A 513 -30.65 17.52 -27.46
CA VAL A 513 -30.07 16.51 -26.58
C VAL A 513 -29.00 17.15 -25.71
N GLU A 514 -29.13 17.04 -24.39
CA GLU A 514 -28.10 17.53 -23.46
C GLU A 514 -26.85 16.65 -23.55
N VAL A 515 -25.69 17.29 -23.58
CA VAL A 515 -24.40 16.60 -23.52
C VAL A 515 -23.50 17.21 -22.45
N LEU A 516 -22.70 16.36 -21.80
CA LEU A 516 -21.68 16.78 -20.85
C LEU A 516 -20.39 17.09 -21.61
N THR A 517 -19.99 18.36 -21.61
CA THR A 517 -18.78 18.83 -22.28
C THR A 517 -17.54 18.60 -21.41
N SER A 518 -16.43 18.21 -22.04
CA SER A 518 -15.11 18.25 -21.40
C SER A 518 -14.72 19.72 -21.17
N PRO A 519 -14.21 20.08 -19.97
CA PRO A 519 -13.64 21.40 -19.75
C PRO A 519 -12.25 21.54 -20.37
N PHE A 520 -11.61 20.44 -20.78
CA PHE A 520 -10.26 20.43 -21.33
C PHE A 520 -10.28 20.56 -22.84
N ILE A 521 -9.52 21.52 -23.37
CA ILE A 521 -9.41 21.82 -24.79
C ILE A 521 -7.95 21.87 -25.23
N ASP A 522 -7.73 21.60 -26.52
CA ASP A 522 -6.51 21.98 -27.22
C ASP A 522 -6.63 23.46 -27.63
N PRO A 523 -5.72 24.36 -27.19
CA PRO A 523 -5.80 25.78 -27.51
C PRO A 523 -5.68 26.09 -29.01
N THR A 524 -5.15 25.18 -29.83
CA THR A 524 -5.13 25.32 -31.31
C THR A 524 -6.53 25.35 -31.92
N VAL A 525 -7.56 24.92 -31.19
CA VAL A 525 -8.96 25.05 -31.63
C VAL A 525 -9.33 26.51 -31.90
N PHE A 526 -8.73 27.47 -31.19
CA PHE A 526 -8.99 28.89 -31.43
C PHE A 526 -8.39 29.38 -32.75
N ASP A 527 -7.31 28.76 -33.23
CA ASP A 527 -6.75 29.03 -34.56
C ASP A 527 -7.66 28.46 -35.64
N ALA A 528 -8.18 27.24 -35.44
CA ALA A 528 -9.15 26.63 -36.34
C ALA A 528 -10.47 27.44 -36.42
N MET A 529 -10.85 28.09 -35.32
CA MET A 529 -11.97 29.02 -35.27
C MET A 529 -11.66 30.40 -35.88
N GLY A 530 -10.41 30.68 -36.24
CA GLY A 530 -9.98 31.96 -36.80
C GLY A 530 -10.03 33.13 -35.81
N LEU A 531 -9.89 32.87 -34.50
CA LEU A 531 -9.93 33.92 -33.49
C LEU A 531 -8.66 34.76 -33.52
N ALA A 532 -8.81 36.07 -33.32
CA ALA A 532 -7.68 36.98 -33.15
C ALA A 532 -6.82 36.58 -31.93
N HIS A 533 -5.55 36.97 -31.94
CA HIS A 533 -4.62 36.57 -30.88
C HIS A 533 -4.97 37.19 -29.51
N ASP A 534 -5.59 38.36 -29.50
CA ASP A 534 -6.05 39.12 -28.33
C ASP A 534 -7.51 38.82 -27.95
N ASP A 535 -8.15 37.82 -28.58
CA ASP A 535 -9.51 37.42 -28.24
C ASP A 535 -9.58 36.93 -26.79
N ALA A 536 -10.58 37.40 -26.02
CA ALA A 536 -10.75 37.05 -24.62
C ALA A 536 -10.87 35.53 -24.39
N ARG A 537 -11.35 34.76 -25.37
CA ARG A 537 -11.43 33.29 -25.28
C ARG A 537 -10.06 32.61 -25.25
N ARG A 538 -9.00 33.29 -25.70
CA ARG A 538 -7.62 32.78 -25.59
C ARG A 538 -7.00 33.00 -24.20
N ARG A 539 -7.70 33.68 -23.28
CA ARG A 539 -7.30 33.83 -21.87
C ARG A 539 -7.65 32.57 -21.06
N THR A 540 -7.05 31.44 -21.44
CA THR A 540 -7.27 30.14 -20.80
C THR A 540 -6.48 30.00 -19.49
N MET A 541 -6.93 29.06 -18.66
CA MET A 541 -6.16 28.51 -17.54
C MET A 541 -5.64 27.15 -17.94
N SER A 542 -4.34 26.87 -17.77
CA SER A 542 -3.76 25.57 -18.09
C SER A 542 -3.60 24.72 -16.83
N VAL A 543 -3.89 23.42 -16.96
CA VAL A 543 -3.62 22.42 -15.93
C VAL A 543 -2.19 21.93 -16.07
N VAL A 544 -1.51 21.76 -14.94
CA VAL A 544 -0.08 21.38 -14.89
C VAL A 544 0.14 19.92 -15.29
N ASN A 545 -0.83 19.05 -14.99
CA ASN A 545 -0.76 17.60 -15.16
C ASN A 545 -2.00 17.05 -15.90
N PRO A 546 -2.25 17.45 -17.15
CA PRO A 546 -3.38 16.96 -17.91
C PRO A 546 -3.20 15.47 -18.29
N LEU A 547 -4.30 14.74 -18.44
CA LEU A 547 -4.28 13.34 -18.89
C LEU A 547 -3.81 13.23 -20.36
N GLU A 548 -4.20 14.21 -21.18
CA GLU A 548 -3.78 14.36 -22.58
C GLU A 548 -2.93 15.65 -22.67
N SER A 549 -1.67 15.55 -23.08
CA SER A 549 -0.73 16.69 -23.05
C SER A 549 -1.12 17.85 -23.97
N ASP A 550 -1.86 17.56 -25.03
CA ASP A 550 -2.42 18.53 -25.99
C ASP A 550 -3.73 19.16 -25.50
N LYS A 551 -4.41 18.58 -24.50
CA LYS A 551 -5.64 19.11 -23.89
C LYS A 551 -5.41 19.60 -22.47
N GLY A 552 -4.47 20.52 -22.32
CA GLY A 552 -4.10 21.11 -21.03
C GLY A 552 -4.98 22.29 -20.59
N ASP A 553 -5.70 22.93 -21.50
CA ASP A 553 -6.33 24.22 -21.25
C ASP A 553 -7.81 24.11 -20.88
N LEU A 554 -8.24 24.89 -19.89
CA LEU A 554 -9.64 25.01 -19.50
C LEU A 554 -10.40 25.87 -20.50
N ALA A 555 -11.58 25.39 -20.89
CA ALA A 555 -12.43 25.99 -21.89
C ALA A 555 -13.00 27.34 -21.44
N THR A 556 -12.85 28.36 -22.28
CA THR A 556 -13.52 29.67 -22.18
C THR A 556 -14.86 29.71 -22.93
N THR A 557 -15.19 28.63 -23.65
CA THR A 557 -16.44 28.45 -24.40
C THR A 557 -16.78 26.96 -24.51
N LEU A 558 -18.08 26.62 -24.56
CA LEU A 558 -18.55 25.23 -24.65
C LEU A 558 -18.49 24.66 -26.08
N LEU A 559 -18.33 25.53 -27.09
CA LEU A 559 -18.42 25.15 -28.50
C LEU A 559 -17.35 24.13 -28.95
N PRO A 560 -16.06 24.23 -28.56
CA PRO A 560 -15.05 23.23 -28.92
C PRO A 560 -15.47 21.80 -28.55
N SER A 561 -15.97 21.60 -27.32
CA SER A 561 -16.40 20.28 -26.87
C SER A 561 -17.68 19.82 -27.57
N LEU A 562 -18.64 20.72 -27.82
CA LEU A 562 -19.84 20.40 -28.62
C LEU A 562 -19.47 19.95 -30.04
N VAL A 563 -18.50 20.60 -30.68
CA VAL A 563 -18.02 20.22 -32.03
C VAL A 563 -17.34 18.85 -32.00
N GLU A 564 -16.54 18.55 -30.97
CA GLU A 564 -15.93 17.23 -30.82
C GLU A 564 -16.99 16.13 -30.65
N ILE A 565 -18.02 16.38 -29.84
CA ILE A 565 -19.14 15.46 -29.63
C ILE A 565 -19.95 15.28 -30.93
N ALA A 566 -20.20 16.36 -31.66
CA ALA A 566 -20.87 16.30 -32.96
C ALA A 566 -20.07 15.48 -33.97
N ARG A 567 -18.76 15.73 -34.08
CA ARG A 567 -17.84 14.96 -34.93
C ARG A 567 -17.91 13.47 -34.60
N ARG A 568 -17.91 13.09 -33.32
CA ARG A 568 -18.03 11.69 -32.87
C ARG A 568 -19.34 11.04 -33.32
N ASN A 569 -20.44 11.77 -33.31
CA ASN A 569 -21.74 11.26 -33.76
C ASN A 569 -21.81 11.14 -35.29
N ILE A 570 -21.31 12.15 -36.01
CA ILE A 570 -21.27 12.17 -37.48
C ILE A 570 -20.44 11.00 -38.02
N THR A 571 -19.27 10.72 -37.42
CA THR A 571 -18.43 9.58 -37.84
C THR A 571 -19.08 8.22 -37.56
N ARG A 572 -20.05 8.17 -36.64
CA ARG A 572 -20.89 6.98 -36.36
C ARG A 572 -22.17 6.93 -37.20
N GLY A 573 -22.34 7.86 -38.14
CA GLY A 573 -23.48 7.89 -39.06
C GLY A 573 -24.68 8.72 -38.59
N LEU A 574 -24.64 9.30 -37.39
CA LEU A 574 -25.68 10.21 -36.89
C LEU A 574 -25.36 11.64 -37.34
N ARG A 575 -26.04 12.09 -38.39
CA ARG A 575 -25.75 13.38 -39.06
C ARG A 575 -26.69 14.51 -38.66
N ASP A 576 -27.90 14.17 -38.27
CA ASP A 576 -28.95 15.11 -37.88
C ASP A 576 -28.91 15.26 -36.35
N LEU A 577 -28.20 16.29 -35.88
CA LEU A 577 -27.92 16.50 -34.46
C LEU A 577 -28.47 17.85 -34.01
N SER A 578 -29.09 17.86 -32.83
CA SER A 578 -29.41 19.06 -32.07
C SER A 578 -28.91 18.84 -30.66
N LEU A 579 -27.78 19.45 -30.32
CA LEU A 579 -27.08 19.26 -29.05
C LEU A 579 -27.15 20.55 -28.24
N TYR A 580 -27.17 20.42 -26.91
CA TYR A 580 -26.94 21.56 -26.03
C TYR A 580 -26.11 21.17 -24.80
N ALA A 581 -25.47 22.16 -24.19
CA ALA A 581 -24.78 22.01 -22.92
C ALA A 581 -25.03 23.24 -22.03
N VAL A 582 -25.16 23.01 -20.73
CA VAL A 582 -25.21 24.06 -19.71
C VAL A 582 -24.12 23.80 -18.68
N ALA A 583 -23.00 24.50 -18.82
CA ALA A 583 -21.80 24.28 -18.02
C ALA A 583 -21.04 25.58 -17.78
N GLN A 584 -20.25 25.61 -16.71
CA GLN A 584 -19.34 26.72 -16.43
C GLN A 584 -18.17 26.71 -17.42
N VAL A 585 -17.66 27.90 -17.74
CA VAL A 585 -16.39 28.10 -18.45
C VAL A 585 -15.40 28.80 -17.52
N SER A 586 -14.14 28.96 -17.91
CA SER A 586 -13.11 29.58 -17.06
C SER A 586 -12.31 30.61 -17.83
N PHE A 587 -12.35 31.88 -17.41
CA PHE A 587 -11.54 32.96 -17.97
C PHE A 587 -10.44 33.38 -16.99
N ARG A 588 -9.20 33.32 -17.44
CA ARG A 588 -8.08 33.88 -16.68
C ARG A 588 -8.15 35.40 -16.67
N THR A 589 -8.15 35.98 -15.48
CA THR A 589 -8.10 37.44 -15.26
C THR A 589 -6.69 37.87 -14.87
N ASP A 590 -6.46 39.18 -14.80
CA ASP A 590 -5.17 39.73 -14.34
C ASP A 590 -5.00 39.60 -12.81
N THR A 591 -6.10 39.31 -12.09
CA THR A 591 -6.09 39.05 -10.65
C THR A 591 -5.86 37.58 -10.32
N THR A 592 -6.00 36.67 -11.29
CA THR A 592 -5.85 35.22 -11.07
C THR A 592 -4.43 34.90 -10.60
N ARG A 593 -4.29 34.43 -9.35
CA ARG A 593 -2.98 34.18 -8.70
C ARG A 593 -3.10 33.14 -7.59
N GLY A 594 -1.98 32.55 -7.20
CA GLY A 594 -1.90 31.77 -5.96
C GLY A 594 -2.09 32.66 -4.74
N VAL A 595 -2.74 32.13 -3.70
CA VAL A 595 -2.84 32.76 -2.37
C VAL A 595 -2.12 31.85 -1.38
N GLU A 596 -1.31 32.43 -0.49
CA GLU A 596 -0.66 31.66 0.56
C GLU A 596 -1.68 30.99 1.48
N MET A 597 -1.29 29.86 2.08
CA MET A 597 -2.19 29.09 2.94
C MET A 597 -2.60 29.92 4.16
N LEU A 598 -3.92 30.10 4.33
CA LEU A 598 -4.48 30.78 5.50
C LEU A 598 -4.48 29.85 6.72
N PRO A 599 -4.41 30.40 7.95
CA PRO A 599 -4.57 29.61 9.18
C PRO A 599 -5.93 28.90 9.22
N VAL A 600 -5.93 27.61 9.60
CA VAL A 600 -7.12 26.73 9.66
C VAL A 600 -7.63 26.49 11.08
N ASP A 601 -6.99 27.09 12.07
CA ASP A 601 -7.41 27.12 13.48
C ASP A 601 -8.58 28.10 13.73
N ARG A 602 -8.90 28.92 12.73
CA ARG A 602 -10.03 29.86 12.72
C ARG A 602 -10.69 29.92 11.35
N ARG A 603 -11.89 30.49 11.29
CA ARG A 603 -12.51 30.84 10.00
C ARG A 603 -11.75 32.00 9.32
N PRO A 604 -11.72 32.05 7.97
CA PRO A 604 -11.20 33.20 7.25
C PRO A 604 -12.00 34.48 7.52
N THR A 605 -11.30 35.62 7.58
CA THR A 605 -11.91 36.96 7.66
C THR A 605 -12.65 37.30 6.35
N ALA A 606 -13.49 38.34 6.37
CA ALA A 606 -14.18 38.78 5.17
C ALA A 606 -13.22 39.23 4.06
N GLU A 607 -12.09 39.87 4.43
CA GLU A 607 -11.05 40.32 3.51
C GLU A 607 -10.26 39.15 2.91
N GLU A 608 -9.92 38.15 3.73
CA GLU A 608 -9.30 36.91 3.27
C GLU A 608 -10.21 36.15 2.29
N GLN A 609 -11.52 36.08 2.58
CA GLN A 609 -12.49 35.47 1.66
C GLN A 609 -12.60 36.21 0.33
N GLU A 610 -12.56 37.54 0.35
CA GLU A 610 -12.63 38.33 -0.88
C GLU A 610 -11.36 38.16 -1.71
N THR A 611 -10.19 38.19 -1.06
CA THR A 611 -8.90 37.91 -1.70
C THR A 611 -8.90 36.54 -2.39
N LEU A 612 -9.48 35.51 -1.75
CA LEU A 612 -9.63 34.18 -2.32
C LEU A 612 -10.60 34.14 -3.50
N ARG A 613 -11.69 34.92 -3.49
CA ARG A 613 -12.63 34.98 -4.63
C ARG A 613 -11.99 35.69 -5.83
N GLU A 614 -11.30 36.79 -5.59
CA GLU A 614 -10.63 37.58 -6.63
C GLU A 614 -9.43 36.85 -7.26
N SER A 615 -8.82 35.91 -6.54
CA SER A 615 -7.67 35.14 -7.02
C SER A 615 -8.04 33.99 -7.95
N LEU A 616 -9.32 33.61 -8.00
CA LEU A 616 -9.83 32.58 -8.91
C LEU A 616 -10.09 33.17 -10.32
N PRO A 617 -10.07 32.33 -11.37
CA PRO A 617 -10.56 32.75 -12.68
C PRO A 617 -12.07 33.08 -12.62
N GLU A 618 -12.55 33.89 -13.56
CA GLU A 618 -13.99 34.10 -13.73
C GLU A 618 -14.65 32.82 -14.27
N GLN A 619 -15.69 32.35 -13.57
CA GLN A 619 -16.36 31.08 -13.87
C GLN A 619 -17.86 31.24 -14.20
N PRO A 620 -18.23 31.97 -15.26
CA PRO A 620 -19.64 32.16 -15.61
C PRO A 620 -20.27 30.87 -16.12
N LEU A 621 -21.57 30.72 -15.85
CA LEU A 621 -22.39 29.64 -16.41
C LEU A 621 -22.79 29.98 -17.84
N HIS A 622 -22.42 29.14 -18.80
CA HIS A 622 -22.82 29.28 -20.20
C HIS A 622 -23.88 28.25 -20.59
N VAL A 623 -24.70 28.61 -21.57
CA VAL A 623 -25.49 27.68 -22.38
C VAL A 623 -25.00 27.77 -23.82
N ALA A 624 -24.84 26.63 -24.48
CA ALA A 624 -24.49 26.58 -25.89
C ALA A 624 -25.31 25.49 -26.58
N VAL A 625 -25.67 25.76 -27.83
CA VAL A 625 -26.38 24.82 -28.71
C VAL A 625 -25.56 24.60 -29.97
N LEU A 626 -25.66 23.41 -30.54
CA LEU A 626 -25.04 23.07 -31.82
C LEU A 626 -25.99 22.20 -32.64
N TYR A 627 -26.11 22.55 -33.93
CA TYR A 627 -26.93 21.80 -34.88
C TYR A 627 -26.08 21.27 -36.03
N THR A 628 -26.42 20.09 -36.55
CA THR A 628 -25.91 19.55 -37.82
C THR A 628 -27.03 18.83 -38.57
N GLY A 629 -26.96 18.79 -39.90
CA GLY A 629 -27.91 18.05 -40.72
C GLY A 629 -29.33 18.63 -40.66
N ARG A 630 -30.33 17.76 -40.62
CA ARG A 630 -31.75 18.11 -40.61
C ARG A 630 -32.24 18.53 -39.24
N ARG A 631 -32.92 19.67 -39.19
CA ARG A 631 -33.69 20.10 -38.02
C ARG A 631 -35.03 19.39 -37.95
N ASP A 632 -35.72 19.33 -39.09
CA ASP A 632 -36.96 18.58 -39.24
C ASP A 632 -36.66 17.32 -40.08
N PRO A 633 -36.89 16.11 -39.55
CA PRO A 633 -36.64 14.88 -40.29
C PRO A 633 -37.59 14.75 -41.49
N ASP A 634 -37.16 14.02 -42.51
CA ASP A 634 -38.05 13.62 -43.60
C ASP A 634 -39.08 12.60 -43.11
N GLY A 635 -40.24 12.63 -43.74
CA GLY A 635 -41.34 11.76 -43.36
C GLY A 635 -42.50 11.87 -44.33
N HIS A 636 -43.66 11.34 -43.93
CA HIS A 636 -44.86 11.42 -44.76
C HIS A 636 -45.32 12.86 -45.03
N TRP A 637 -44.90 13.82 -44.20
CA TRP A 637 -45.25 15.24 -44.30
C TRP A 637 -44.37 16.01 -45.30
N GLY A 638 -43.26 15.45 -45.78
CA GLY A 638 -42.38 16.10 -46.75
C GLY A 638 -40.90 15.71 -46.63
N PRO A 639 -40.03 16.37 -47.41
CA PRO A 639 -38.60 16.04 -47.51
C PRO A 639 -37.74 16.42 -46.29
N GLY A 640 -38.35 16.91 -45.21
CA GLY A 640 -37.64 17.48 -44.07
C GLY A 640 -37.08 18.87 -44.33
N ARG A 641 -36.35 19.43 -43.36
CA ARG A 641 -35.71 20.75 -43.43
C ARG A 641 -34.32 20.70 -42.78
N ASP A 642 -33.32 21.20 -43.49
CA ASP A 642 -31.97 21.38 -42.96
C ASP A 642 -31.95 22.44 -41.86
N ALA A 643 -31.13 22.24 -40.83
CA ALA A 643 -30.92 23.24 -39.80
C ALA A 643 -30.26 24.49 -40.38
N ASP A 644 -30.71 25.67 -39.98
CA ASP A 644 -30.15 26.94 -40.41
C ASP A 644 -29.89 27.90 -39.24
N ALA A 645 -29.45 29.12 -39.54
CA ALA A 645 -29.11 30.10 -38.52
C ALA A 645 -30.33 30.55 -37.68
N LEU A 646 -31.55 30.44 -38.19
CA LEU A 646 -32.76 30.82 -37.46
C LEU A 646 -33.04 29.84 -36.32
N ASP A 647 -32.70 28.57 -36.47
CA ASP A 647 -32.84 27.57 -35.39
C ASP A 647 -31.92 27.90 -34.20
N ALA A 648 -30.75 28.50 -34.46
CA ALA A 648 -29.85 28.98 -33.41
C ALA A 648 -30.38 30.25 -32.73
N VAL A 649 -31.04 31.13 -33.48
CA VAL A 649 -31.70 32.33 -32.93
C VAL A 649 -32.93 31.96 -32.11
N GLU A 650 -33.69 30.94 -32.52
CA GLU A 650 -34.86 30.46 -31.77
C GLU A 650 -34.46 29.81 -30.43
N ALA A 651 -33.32 29.14 -30.38
CA ALA A 651 -32.81 28.52 -29.17
C ALA A 651 -32.17 29.51 -28.17
N ALA A 652 -31.81 30.71 -28.61
CA ALA A 652 -31.15 31.76 -27.81
C ALA A 652 -32.18 32.76 -27.25
#